data_AF-A0A317MKT9-F1
#
_entry.id   AF-A0A317MKT9-F1
#
_cell.length_a   1.000
_cell.length_b   1.000
_cell.length_c   1.000
_cell.angle_alpha   90.00
_cell.angle_beta   90.00
_cell.angle_gamma   90.00
#
_symmetry.space_group_name_H-M   'P 1'
#
loop_
_entity.id
_entity.type
_entity.pdbx_description
1 polymer ?
#
loop_
_entity_poly.entity_id
_entity_poly.type
_entity_poly.pdbx_seq_one_letter_code
_entity_poly.pdbx_strand_id
1 'polypeptide(L)'
;MIRNKFHYIFCRRRLKNFPLLSHAIPHGRKVIAHSGHRDLLPEDLAQIENAVGEKLQEITRGDLEGFILVSGIAEGADMLVASKALEMGLKVLLLTLPGRDDEKRVKELTGRFDTTQITTLSLKPYIKRASAEKDAGEDKEDTTPYKVLANSLVNIAEYLIVLWDGVDTGKEGGTSDVVNKIVETGDRKRCKTGRLYQLIVPRSQNSYPLCGAVLQRQRYFPPPDKMEWAETCFPQPSSKSPISWWKRNVGYNENFWRFVLPLFFVILTVGFGSWGFILSEQGGQGAGYPGYRNAFFNAVNLLTFNSSVSPSPGTGQEELNIILDIARFAGLSFFINAFIVAFLLAIGGNNKNLLRFFLWRWFARDRICLITGLNSITYLLAITLKKEKQKVMIIDKAPDPNLKIEAAKRGIRVVNGSPQSSTFLKRNYAVNAHTVYLLEEADADNIRTLQELDLLWGKQNKIKQCYIHLQESRAAEFVGKLHEEPGHAVVRRLNFQEIISRKLLIRYPIYRKCQEARQPTEILLFGFGEMGKQLLVTLLHTLQLNNGHHVNITVFAQDAGTAESEFYEHYPCLWYNPHDNPLYEAPYTSEIRKEIFPRERITFKELPVSDAAYYNDKAVLQALKEENHITVYFCLEDALQGAAYLHGFLGKVALRKFNLQIFCYCNLADESEFDNISHMLNKQLPYTPVVLFGQLIDECRVLAVGNATIDDLPALINFWYTGIEEKENWKDHPEKIMKQARKEWETLSYPHKESNRRAADHIWVKLRYTSYSLQKIKQALKEEASSEELFRYFTKEENREHKELFELLSMTEQRRWCAEKLLIGFLPLQDYYLDTEDIDTRIKHWNTKRTYKELYQSQKLHIDLVPYDKLSDVEKSKDRSQINGIPYFIHVLTANHIL
;
A
#
# COMPACT_ATOMS: atom_id res chain seq x y z
N MET A 1 36.36 6.72 -15.39
CA MET A 1 36.17 8.20 -15.39
C MET A 1 35.09 8.76 -16.33
N ILE A 2 34.65 8.06 -17.40
CA ILE A 2 33.68 8.62 -18.38
C ILE A 2 32.20 8.54 -17.94
N ARG A 3 31.86 7.76 -16.90
CA ARG A 3 30.48 7.62 -16.40
C ARG A 3 29.93 8.83 -15.64
N ASN A 4 30.77 9.68 -15.03
CA ASN A 4 30.29 10.84 -14.24
C ASN A 4 29.87 12.06 -15.08
N LYS A 5 30.33 12.19 -16.34
CA LYS A 5 29.94 13.33 -17.19
C LYS A 5 28.51 13.24 -17.76
N PHE A 6 27.89 12.07 -17.75
CA PHE A 6 26.54 11.87 -18.32
C PHE A 6 25.39 12.40 -17.43
N HIS A 7 25.64 12.67 -16.14
CA HIS A 7 24.58 13.20 -15.27
C HIS A 7 24.14 14.62 -15.66
N TYR A 8 25.03 15.44 -16.21
CA TYR A 8 24.82 16.88 -16.39
C TYR A 8 24.02 17.27 -17.64
N ILE A 9 24.05 16.46 -18.70
CA ILE A 9 23.28 16.72 -19.93
C ILE A 9 21.76 16.60 -19.69
N PHE A 10 21.35 15.88 -18.65
CA PHE A 10 19.95 15.58 -18.38
C PHE A 10 19.17 16.75 -17.73
N CYS A 11 19.77 17.55 -16.84
CA CYS A 11 19.08 18.69 -16.22
C CYS A 11 18.66 19.76 -17.23
N ARG A 12 19.48 20.02 -18.26
CA ARG A 12 19.16 21.04 -19.30
C ARG A 12 18.01 20.66 -20.22
N ARG A 13 17.74 19.37 -20.46
CA ARG A 13 16.55 18.95 -21.23
C ARG A 13 15.24 19.13 -20.45
N ARG A 14 15.31 19.07 -19.11
CA ARG A 14 14.17 19.24 -18.18
C ARG A 14 13.68 20.69 -18.12
N LEU A 15 14.62 21.63 -18.23
CA LEU A 15 14.37 23.07 -18.19
C LEU A 15 14.02 23.69 -19.55
N LYS A 16 13.77 22.89 -20.61
CA LYS A 16 13.35 23.43 -21.91
C LYS A 16 12.09 24.29 -21.83
N ASN A 17 11.19 23.95 -20.90
CA ASN A 17 9.97 24.72 -20.67
C ASN A 17 10.19 25.93 -19.74
N PHE A 18 11.34 25.99 -19.05
CA PHE A 18 11.71 27.05 -18.11
C PHE A 18 13.15 27.54 -18.36
N PRO A 19 13.42 28.19 -19.51
CA PRO A 19 14.77 28.59 -19.89
C PRO A 19 15.43 29.50 -18.86
N LEU A 20 14.70 30.42 -18.21
CA LEU A 20 15.29 31.30 -17.19
C LEU A 20 15.76 30.53 -15.94
N LEU A 21 15.04 29.48 -15.52
CA LEU A 21 15.46 28.62 -14.40
C LEU A 21 16.77 27.88 -14.74
N SER A 22 16.97 27.50 -16.01
CA SER A 22 18.22 26.85 -16.45
C SER A 22 19.46 27.72 -16.41
N HIS A 23 19.28 29.04 -16.47
CA HIS A 23 20.39 29.98 -16.37
C HIS A 23 20.67 30.35 -14.92
N ALA A 24 19.63 30.41 -14.08
CA ALA A 24 19.75 30.76 -12.66
C ALA A 24 20.34 29.62 -11.80
N ILE A 25 20.15 28.36 -12.19
CA ILE A 25 20.71 27.20 -11.46
C ILE A 25 22.14 26.93 -11.96
N PRO A 26 23.19 27.11 -11.13
CA PRO A 26 24.57 26.89 -11.54
C PRO A 26 24.82 25.45 -12.01
N HIS A 27 25.71 25.29 -12.99
CA HIS A 27 26.10 23.96 -13.46
C HIS A 27 26.75 23.17 -12.33
N GLY A 28 26.40 21.89 -12.23
CA GLY A 28 26.98 21.00 -11.22
C GLY A 28 26.11 20.81 -9.97
N ARG A 29 25.17 21.72 -9.71
CA ARG A 29 24.42 21.74 -8.45
C ARG A 29 23.15 20.90 -8.49
N LYS A 30 22.87 20.22 -7.39
CA LYS A 30 21.60 19.54 -7.13
C LYS A 30 20.57 20.50 -6.54
N VAL A 31 19.31 20.32 -6.91
CA VAL A 31 18.22 21.21 -6.49
C VAL A 31 17.45 20.63 -5.32
N ILE A 32 17.42 21.38 -4.21
CA ILE A 32 16.48 21.20 -3.10
C ILE A 32 15.35 22.21 -3.33
N ALA A 33 14.15 21.75 -3.68
CA ALA A 33 12.97 22.60 -3.78
C ALA A 33 12.23 22.65 -2.43
N HIS A 34 11.54 23.75 -2.14
CA HIS A 34 10.73 23.89 -0.94
C HIS A 34 9.32 24.45 -1.20
N SER A 35 8.35 23.99 -0.41
CA SER A 35 6.99 24.55 -0.29
C SER A 35 6.45 24.32 1.12
N GLY A 36 5.67 25.24 1.69
CA GLY A 36 5.09 25.02 3.02
C GLY A 36 3.95 25.94 3.41
N HIS A 37 3.52 25.84 4.67
CA HIS A 37 2.45 26.66 5.26
C HIS A 37 2.93 28.06 5.63
N ARG A 38 2.01 29.03 5.55
CA ARG A 38 2.30 30.43 5.92
C ARG A 38 2.09 30.73 7.40
N ASP A 39 1.20 29.97 8.02
CA ASP A 39 0.64 30.19 9.35
C ASP A 39 1.18 29.19 10.38
N LEU A 40 2.49 28.94 10.36
CA LEU A 40 3.16 28.06 11.33
C LEU A 40 2.91 28.55 12.77
N LEU A 41 2.78 27.62 13.73
CA LEU A 41 2.61 27.98 15.14
C LEU A 41 3.88 28.64 15.69
N PRO A 42 3.80 29.85 16.29
CA PRO A 42 4.96 30.56 16.84
C PRO A 42 5.75 29.75 17.87
N GLU A 43 5.05 29.03 18.75
CA GLU A 43 5.62 28.19 19.80
C GLU A 43 6.45 27.01 19.27
N ASP A 44 6.22 26.62 18.02
CA ASP A 44 6.86 25.48 17.37
C ASP A 44 8.03 25.89 16.47
N LEU A 45 8.22 27.18 16.18
CA LEU A 45 9.16 27.67 15.17
C LEU A 45 10.61 27.23 15.43
N ALA A 46 11.07 27.31 16.67
CA ALA A 46 12.43 26.91 17.03
C ALA A 46 12.68 25.41 16.76
N GLN A 47 11.69 24.57 17.07
CA GLN A 47 11.79 23.14 16.81
C GLN A 47 11.76 22.83 15.31
N ILE A 48 10.89 23.53 14.55
CA ILE A 48 10.82 23.40 13.08
C ILE A 48 12.16 23.81 12.45
N GLU A 49 12.73 24.93 12.88
CA GLU A 49 13.99 25.46 12.36
C GLU A 49 15.16 24.49 12.59
N ASN A 50 15.25 23.91 13.79
CA ASN A 50 16.24 22.88 14.10
C ASN A 50 16.05 21.64 13.21
N ALA A 51 14.82 21.13 13.10
CA ALA A 51 14.52 19.97 12.26
C ALA A 51 14.84 20.21 10.78
N VAL A 52 14.63 21.43 10.27
CA VAL A 52 15.01 21.85 8.92
C VAL A 52 16.53 21.88 8.76
N GLY A 53 17.26 22.46 9.72
CA GLY A 53 18.71 22.51 9.70
C GLY A 53 19.35 21.13 9.64
N GLU A 54 18.91 20.23 10.52
CA GLU A 54 19.35 18.82 10.55
C GLU A 54 19.07 18.13 9.20
N LYS A 55 17.88 18.33 8.63
CA LYS A 55 17.52 17.70 7.35
C LYS A 55 18.33 18.24 6.18
N LEU A 56 18.58 19.55 6.13
CA LEU A 56 19.45 20.15 5.12
C LEU A 56 20.87 19.61 5.23
N GLN A 57 21.38 19.44 6.44
CA GLN A 57 22.69 18.84 6.70
C GLN A 57 22.73 17.37 6.23
N GLU A 58 21.68 16.59 6.50
CA GLU A 58 21.57 15.21 6.03
C GLU A 58 21.55 15.11 4.49
N ILE A 59 20.74 15.93 3.82
CA ILE A 59 20.60 15.92 2.36
C ILE A 59 21.93 16.29 1.68
N THR A 60 22.60 17.31 2.22
CA THR A 60 23.85 17.85 1.66
C THR A 60 25.06 17.00 2.04
N ARG A 61 24.97 16.24 3.15
CA ARG A 61 26.09 15.48 3.73
C ARG A 61 27.33 16.36 3.95
N GLY A 62 27.11 17.63 4.29
CA GLY A 62 28.16 18.64 4.46
C GLY A 62 28.66 19.30 3.18
N ASP A 63 28.30 18.81 1.99
CA ASP A 63 28.63 19.47 0.70
C ASP A 63 27.55 20.52 0.37
N LEU A 64 27.67 21.71 0.95
CA LEU A 64 26.73 22.81 0.68
C LEU A 64 26.91 23.43 -0.72
N GLU A 65 28.14 23.40 -1.25
CA GLU A 65 28.44 24.02 -2.56
C GLU A 65 27.85 23.23 -3.73
N GLY A 66 27.72 21.91 -3.58
CA GLY A 66 27.08 21.01 -4.53
C GLY A 66 25.56 21.16 -4.62
N PHE A 67 24.94 22.00 -3.79
CA PHE A 67 23.49 22.15 -3.73
C PHE A 67 23.04 23.61 -3.89
N ILE A 68 21.75 23.78 -4.19
CA ILE A 68 21.04 25.06 -4.19
C ILE A 68 19.62 24.83 -3.68
N LEU A 69 19.17 25.67 -2.76
CA LEU A 69 17.78 25.71 -2.33
C LEU A 69 16.99 26.58 -3.32
N VAL A 70 15.83 26.10 -3.77
CA VAL A 70 14.90 26.86 -4.61
C VAL A 70 13.55 26.92 -3.89
N SER A 71 13.08 28.12 -3.60
CA SER A 71 11.86 28.35 -2.83
C SER A 71 11.05 29.51 -3.39
N GLY A 72 9.76 29.55 -3.09
CA GLY A 72 9.02 30.81 -3.08
C GLY A 72 9.52 31.75 -1.98
N ILE A 73 8.78 32.82 -1.72
CA ILE A 73 9.09 33.78 -0.64
C ILE A 73 7.83 34.24 0.09
N ALA A 74 6.92 33.31 0.38
CA ALA A 74 5.79 33.60 1.27
C ALA A 74 6.25 33.72 2.74
N GLU A 75 5.41 34.31 3.59
CA GLU A 75 5.59 34.23 5.05
C GLU A 75 5.54 32.77 5.55
N GLY A 76 6.03 32.54 6.76
CA GLY A 76 6.03 31.22 7.40
C GLY A 76 7.15 30.32 6.89
N ALA A 77 6.78 29.15 6.36
CA ALA A 77 7.71 28.09 5.98
C ALA A 77 8.76 28.54 4.97
N ASP A 78 8.37 29.23 3.89
CA ASP A 78 9.30 29.63 2.82
C ASP A 78 10.44 30.52 3.36
N MET A 79 10.09 31.52 4.19
CA MET A 79 11.05 32.41 4.85
C MET A 79 11.92 31.66 5.87
N LEU A 80 11.33 30.77 6.67
CA LEU A 80 12.06 29.98 7.67
C LEU A 80 13.11 29.09 7.02
N VAL A 81 12.73 28.31 6.00
CA VAL A 81 13.64 27.40 5.31
C VAL A 81 14.72 28.17 4.54
N ALA A 82 14.37 29.29 3.90
CA ALA A 82 15.34 30.15 3.22
C ALA A 82 16.36 30.76 4.20
N SER A 83 15.89 31.31 5.34
CA SER A 83 16.78 31.85 6.39
C SER A 83 17.72 30.76 6.89
N LYS A 84 17.18 29.58 7.21
CA LYS A 84 17.99 28.48 7.76
C LYS A 84 19.05 27.99 6.78
N ALA A 85 18.70 27.89 5.50
CA ALA A 85 19.65 27.54 4.45
C ALA A 85 20.78 28.58 4.32
N LEU A 86 20.46 29.87 4.38
CA LEU A 86 21.45 30.96 4.32
C LEU A 86 22.37 30.96 5.55
N GLU A 87 21.84 30.75 6.75
CA GLU A 87 22.63 30.60 7.98
C GLU A 87 23.66 29.47 7.88
N MET A 88 23.29 28.37 7.20
CA MET A 88 24.20 27.26 6.94
C MET A 88 25.22 27.57 5.84
N GLY A 89 25.05 28.64 5.05
CA GLY A 89 25.90 28.99 3.90
C GLY A 89 25.46 28.35 2.57
N LEU A 90 24.25 27.80 2.50
CA LEU A 90 23.67 27.25 1.27
C LEU A 90 23.19 28.40 0.36
N LYS A 91 23.47 28.32 -0.94
CA LYS A 91 22.91 29.29 -1.90
C LYS A 91 21.40 29.09 -2.05
N VAL A 92 20.67 30.20 -2.11
CA VAL A 92 19.21 30.22 -2.24
C VAL A 92 18.79 30.97 -3.50
N LEU A 93 17.94 30.33 -4.31
CA LEU A 93 17.25 30.93 -5.45
C LEU A 93 15.78 31.16 -5.07
N LEU A 94 15.40 32.43 -4.92
CA LEU A 94 14.04 32.86 -4.57
C LEU A 94 13.23 33.13 -5.84
N LEU A 95 12.10 32.45 -5.97
CA LEU A 95 11.16 32.61 -7.07
C LEU A 95 10.07 33.62 -6.66
N THR A 96 10.05 34.79 -7.31
CA THR A 96 9.13 35.88 -6.93
C THR A 96 7.89 35.94 -7.83
N LEU A 97 6.75 36.22 -7.21
CA LEU A 97 5.46 36.40 -7.86
C LEU A 97 5.13 37.91 -7.99
N PRO A 98 4.45 38.34 -9.07
CA PRO A 98 4.07 39.74 -9.25
C PRO A 98 3.03 40.20 -8.22
N GLY A 99 3.16 41.44 -7.76
CA GLY A 99 2.12 42.12 -6.95
C GLY A 99 2.04 41.70 -5.48
N ARG A 100 3.09 41.05 -4.95
CA ARG A 100 3.19 40.70 -3.53
C ARG A 100 4.35 41.43 -2.85
N ASP A 101 4.33 41.46 -1.53
CA ASP A 101 5.42 41.96 -0.67
C ASP A 101 6.73 41.12 -0.77
N ASP A 102 6.88 40.30 -1.82
CA ASP A 102 8.07 39.51 -2.11
C ASP A 102 9.32 40.39 -2.16
N GLU A 103 9.24 41.59 -2.74
CA GLU A 103 10.38 42.53 -2.77
C GLU A 103 10.81 42.97 -1.37
N LYS A 104 9.86 43.18 -0.45
CA LYS A 104 10.15 43.55 0.94
C LYS A 104 10.84 42.40 1.66
N ARG A 105 10.36 41.17 1.48
CA ARG A 105 10.95 39.96 2.08
C ARG A 105 12.32 39.63 1.51
N VAL A 106 12.53 39.81 0.20
CA VAL A 106 13.85 39.71 -0.42
C VAL A 106 14.79 40.72 0.23
N LYS A 107 14.37 41.98 0.38
CA LYS A 107 15.17 43.03 1.03
C LYS A 107 15.53 42.65 2.46
N GLU A 108 14.58 42.11 3.22
CA GLU A 108 14.81 41.61 4.58
C GLU A 108 15.90 40.53 4.63
N LEU A 109 15.83 39.52 3.76
CA LEU A 109 16.86 38.48 3.67
C LEU A 109 18.22 39.04 3.24
N THR A 110 18.25 39.91 2.23
CA THR A 110 19.51 40.53 1.75
C THR A 110 20.11 41.52 2.75
N GLY A 111 19.31 42.04 3.68
CA GLY A 111 19.80 42.88 4.78
C GLY A 111 20.43 42.07 5.91
N ARG A 112 20.08 40.79 6.03
CA ARG A 112 20.58 39.87 7.06
C ARG A 112 21.73 38.99 6.58
N PHE A 113 21.75 38.62 5.30
CA PHE A 113 22.68 37.64 4.73
C PHE A 113 23.42 38.20 3.52
N ASP A 114 24.52 37.55 3.14
CA ASP A 114 25.31 37.96 1.98
C ASP A 114 24.50 37.84 0.68
N THR A 115 24.40 38.96 -0.03
CA THR A 115 23.79 39.07 -1.36
C THR A 115 24.37 38.07 -2.38
N THR A 116 25.62 37.62 -2.24
CA THR A 116 26.19 36.62 -3.17
C THR A 116 25.60 35.21 -3.02
N GLN A 117 24.94 34.94 -1.88
CA GLN A 117 24.27 33.68 -1.60
C GLN A 117 22.81 33.68 -2.07
N ILE A 118 22.22 34.85 -2.32
CA ILE A 118 20.82 35.02 -2.70
C ILE A 118 20.72 35.38 -4.18
N THR A 119 20.04 34.54 -4.96
CA THR A 119 19.64 34.87 -6.34
C THR A 119 18.13 35.00 -6.39
N THR A 120 17.61 35.97 -7.12
CA THR A 120 16.16 36.14 -7.31
C THR A 120 15.79 35.92 -8.77
N LEU A 121 14.64 35.28 -9.01
CA LEU A 121 14.10 35.10 -10.35
C LEU A 121 12.60 35.39 -10.36
N SER A 122 12.20 36.38 -11.15
CA SER A 122 10.77 36.68 -11.33
C SER A 122 10.10 35.66 -12.25
N LEU A 123 8.98 35.10 -11.79
CA LEU A 123 8.14 34.20 -12.58
C LEU A 123 7.16 34.93 -13.52
N LYS A 124 7.13 36.27 -13.51
CA LYS A 124 6.23 37.09 -14.33
C LYS A 124 6.16 36.68 -15.82
N PRO A 125 7.26 36.35 -16.52
CA PRO A 125 7.18 35.91 -17.92
C PRO A 125 6.41 34.60 -18.11
N TYR A 126 6.58 33.65 -17.20
CA TYR A 126 5.89 32.36 -17.24
C TYR A 126 4.41 32.51 -16.89
N ILE A 127 4.10 33.38 -15.94
CA ILE A 127 2.73 33.70 -15.55
C ILE A 127 1.99 34.33 -16.72
N LYS A 128 2.57 35.35 -17.37
CA LYS A 128 1.96 35.96 -18.57
C LYS A 128 1.66 34.94 -19.67
N ARG A 129 2.57 33.99 -19.90
CA ARG A 129 2.36 32.92 -20.89
C ARG A 129 1.23 31.99 -20.48
N ALA A 130 1.22 31.51 -19.24
CA ALA A 130 0.18 30.62 -18.73
C ALA A 130 -1.20 31.31 -18.70
N SER A 131 -1.25 32.60 -18.35
CA SER A 131 -2.49 33.39 -18.39
C SER A 131 -3.00 33.60 -19.81
N ALA A 132 -2.11 33.75 -20.81
CA ALA A 132 -2.50 33.88 -22.22
C ALA A 132 -3.03 32.57 -22.83
N GLU A 133 -2.67 31.42 -22.25
CA GLU A 133 -3.15 30.09 -22.64
C GLU A 133 -4.49 29.74 -21.96
N LYS A 134 -4.97 30.54 -21.01
CA LYS A 134 -6.23 30.30 -20.29
C LYS A 134 -7.41 30.84 -21.10
N ASP A 135 -8.43 30.00 -21.32
CA ASP A 135 -9.66 30.43 -22.00
C ASP A 135 -10.34 31.56 -21.21
N ALA A 136 -10.82 32.59 -21.92
CA ALA A 136 -11.28 33.87 -21.36
C ALA A 136 -12.60 33.82 -20.55
N GLY A 137 -13.00 32.66 -20.02
CA GLY A 137 -14.34 32.41 -19.48
C GLY A 137 -14.44 32.03 -18.00
N GLU A 138 -13.35 31.98 -17.22
CA GLU A 138 -13.43 31.62 -15.79
C GLU A 138 -13.16 32.82 -14.86
N ASP A 139 -14.23 33.38 -14.27
CA ASP A 139 -14.23 34.43 -13.22
C ASP A 139 -13.69 33.96 -11.84
N LYS A 140 -12.79 32.97 -11.79
CA LYS A 140 -12.17 32.51 -10.53
C LYS A 140 -10.94 33.34 -10.19
N GLU A 141 -10.68 33.51 -8.89
CA GLU A 141 -9.45 34.10 -8.34
C GLU A 141 -8.22 33.56 -9.10
N ASP A 142 -7.35 34.46 -9.57
CA ASP A 142 -6.24 34.09 -10.44
C ASP A 142 -5.17 33.29 -9.67
N THR A 143 -5.32 31.97 -9.64
CA THR A 143 -4.36 31.02 -9.05
C THR A 143 -3.17 30.74 -9.97
N THR A 144 -3.11 31.33 -11.17
CA THR A 144 -2.06 31.10 -12.17
C THR A 144 -0.65 31.32 -11.61
N PRO A 145 -0.36 32.40 -10.84
CA PRO A 145 0.95 32.60 -10.23
C PRO A 145 1.43 31.41 -9.39
N TYR A 146 0.53 30.85 -8.58
CA TYR A 146 0.83 29.71 -7.70
C TYR A 146 0.98 28.42 -8.48
N LYS A 147 0.13 28.18 -9.48
CA LYS A 147 0.28 27.03 -10.38
C LYS A 147 1.64 27.03 -11.06
N VAL A 148 2.07 28.19 -11.55
CA VAL A 148 3.37 28.35 -12.20
C VAL A 148 4.52 28.12 -11.22
N LEU A 149 4.42 28.65 -9.99
CA LEU A 149 5.41 28.38 -8.93
C LEU A 149 5.49 26.89 -8.60
N ALA A 150 4.35 26.25 -8.31
CA ALA A 150 4.27 24.83 -7.99
C ALA A 150 4.85 23.95 -9.11
N ASN A 151 4.43 24.21 -10.36
CA ASN A 151 4.97 23.50 -11.53
C ASN A 151 6.47 23.73 -11.69
N SER A 152 6.97 24.93 -11.41
CA SER A 152 8.41 25.22 -11.47
C SER A 152 9.18 24.38 -10.45
N LEU A 153 8.73 24.35 -9.19
CA LEU A 153 9.35 23.58 -8.11
C LEU A 153 9.37 22.07 -8.41
N VAL A 154 8.22 21.50 -8.79
CA VAL A 154 8.09 20.06 -9.11
C VAL A 154 9.01 19.66 -10.27
N ASN A 155 9.11 20.51 -11.30
CA ASN A 155 9.90 20.20 -12.49
C ASN A 155 11.41 20.23 -12.23
N ILE A 156 11.89 21.02 -11.27
CA ILE A 156 13.33 21.16 -11.00
C ILE A 156 13.81 20.30 -9.83
N ALA A 157 12.92 19.90 -8.93
CA ALA A 157 13.27 19.17 -7.72
C ALA A 157 14.05 17.88 -7.99
N GLU A 158 15.19 17.75 -7.31
CA GLU A 158 15.84 16.47 -7.02
C GLU A 158 15.50 16.00 -5.62
N TYR A 159 15.47 16.95 -4.69
CA TYR A 159 14.93 16.82 -3.36
C TYR A 159 13.80 17.85 -3.21
N LEU A 160 12.67 17.47 -2.62
CA LEU A 160 11.58 18.38 -2.28
C LEU A 160 11.37 18.33 -0.77
N ILE A 161 11.50 19.45 -0.09
CA ILE A 161 11.18 19.61 1.33
C ILE A 161 9.83 20.29 1.44
N VAL A 162 8.88 19.70 2.17
CA VAL A 162 7.60 20.33 2.48
C VAL A 162 7.38 20.47 3.99
N LEU A 163 7.02 21.68 4.41
CA LEU A 163 6.55 21.96 5.78
C LEU A 163 5.02 22.03 5.73
N TRP A 164 4.37 20.88 5.92
CA TRP A 164 2.95 20.72 5.61
C TRP A 164 2.22 19.83 6.63
N ASP A 165 1.03 20.28 7.03
CA ASP A 165 0.13 19.61 7.98
C ASP A 165 -0.54 18.34 7.42
N GLY A 166 -0.31 17.99 6.15
CA GLY A 166 -0.85 16.79 5.52
C GLY A 166 -2.26 16.92 4.95
N VAL A 167 -2.90 18.08 5.07
CA VAL A 167 -4.29 18.30 4.63
C VAL A 167 -4.32 18.78 3.17
N ASP A 168 -4.91 17.99 2.28
CA ASP A 168 -5.12 18.40 0.90
C ASP A 168 -6.37 19.29 0.78
N THR A 169 -6.14 20.60 0.78
CA THR A 169 -7.21 21.60 0.66
C THR A 169 -7.74 21.77 -0.77
N GLY A 170 -7.14 21.10 -1.76
CA GLY A 170 -7.53 21.25 -3.15
C GLY A 170 -7.16 22.60 -3.78
N LYS A 171 -6.44 23.45 -3.06
CA LYS A 171 -6.01 24.77 -3.57
C LYS A 171 -4.91 24.58 -4.61
N GLU A 172 -5.22 24.92 -5.84
CA GLU A 172 -4.27 24.85 -6.95
C GLU A 172 -3.05 25.74 -6.69
N GLY A 173 -1.85 25.18 -6.88
CA GLY A 173 -0.59 25.83 -6.59
C GLY A 173 -0.21 25.92 -5.12
N GLY A 174 -1.04 25.41 -4.20
CA GLY A 174 -0.69 25.25 -2.79
C GLY A 174 0.27 24.08 -2.54
N THR A 175 0.71 23.92 -1.29
CA THR A 175 1.67 22.86 -0.93
C THR A 175 1.12 21.45 -1.19
N SER A 176 -0.18 21.21 -1.00
CA SER A 176 -0.77 19.90 -1.33
C SER A 176 -0.76 19.62 -2.83
N ASP A 177 -1.02 20.62 -3.69
CA ASP A 177 -0.90 20.50 -5.15
C ASP A 177 0.55 20.21 -5.58
N VAL A 178 1.54 20.84 -4.94
CA VAL A 178 2.98 20.53 -5.18
C VAL A 178 3.27 19.06 -4.87
N VAL A 179 2.77 18.55 -3.74
CA VAL A 179 2.95 17.16 -3.30
C VAL A 179 2.22 16.18 -4.23
N ASN A 180 0.96 16.46 -4.60
CA ASN A 180 0.20 15.59 -5.51
C ASN A 180 0.87 15.52 -6.88
N LYS A 181 1.22 16.66 -7.47
CA LYS A 181 1.89 16.72 -8.78
C LYS A 181 3.19 15.93 -8.80
N ILE A 182 4.00 16.02 -7.75
CA ILE A 182 5.29 15.32 -7.73
C ILE A 182 5.10 13.80 -7.63
N VAL A 183 4.11 13.35 -6.85
CA VAL A 183 3.78 11.93 -6.67
C VAL A 183 3.12 11.36 -7.93
N GLU A 184 2.24 12.11 -8.58
CA GLU A 184 1.55 11.71 -9.82
C GLU A 184 2.48 11.62 -11.05
N THR A 185 3.59 12.36 -11.07
CA THR A 185 4.66 12.12 -12.08
C THR A 185 5.19 10.67 -12.06
N GLY A 186 4.89 9.95 -10.97
CA GLY A 186 4.85 8.52 -10.64
C GLY A 186 4.96 7.47 -11.73
N ASP A 187 3.99 7.40 -12.63
CA ASP A 187 3.59 6.09 -13.17
C ASP A 187 4.43 5.58 -14.37
N ARG A 188 5.72 5.93 -14.44
CA ARG A 188 6.59 5.63 -15.60
C ARG A 188 7.87 4.92 -15.19
N LYS A 189 7.92 3.61 -15.48
CA LYS A 189 8.94 2.57 -15.13
C LYS A 189 10.42 2.84 -15.55
N ARG A 190 10.83 4.06 -15.95
CA ARG A 190 12.22 4.38 -16.38
C ARG A 190 12.68 5.78 -15.96
N CYS A 191 12.46 6.14 -14.71
CA CYS A 191 12.73 7.47 -14.19
C CYS A 191 13.80 7.39 -13.08
N LYS A 192 14.73 8.37 -13.04
CA LYS A 192 15.59 8.55 -11.85
C LYS A 192 14.67 8.91 -10.68
N THR A 193 14.95 8.45 -9.48
CA THR A 193 14.10 8.74 -8.31
C THR A 193 14.59 10.00 -7.60
N GLY A 194 13.77 11.03 -7.53
CA GLY A 194 13.93 12.14 -6.58
C GLY A 194 13.38 11.75 -5.21
N ARG A 195 13.63 12.58 -4.19
CA ARG A 195 13.18 12.34 -2.80
C ARG A 195 12.32 13.47 -2.29
N LEU A 196 11.17 13.15 -1.73
CA LEU A 196 10.26 14.07 -1.07
C LEU A 196 10.36 13.85 0.44
N TYR A 197 10.65 14.90 1.18
CA TYR A 197 10.67 14.97 2.64
C TYR A 197 9.55 15.89 3.11
N GLN A 198 8.63 15.38 3.94
CA GLN A 198 7.62 16.18 4.61
C GLN A 198 7.92 16.24 6.10
N LEU A 199 8.02 17.44 6.64
CA LEU A 199 7.91 17.65 8.09
C LEU A 199 6.45 17.93 8.40
N ILE A 200 5.88 17.13 9.31
CA ILE A 200 4.49 17.32 9.76
C ILE A 200 4.47 18.47 10.76
N VAL A 201 4.07 19.64 10.28
CA VAL A 201 4.04 20.88 11.08
C VAL A 201 2.59 21.28 11.39
N PRO A 202 2.27 21.64 12.64
CA PRO A 202 1.01 22.29 12.94
C PRO A 202 0.99 23.74 12.48
N ARG A 203 -0.21 24.30 12.44
CA ARG A 203 -0.45 25.70 12.08
C ARG A 203 -1.56 26.29 12.93
N SER A 204 -1.70 27.62 12.94
CA SER A 204 -2.71 28.31 13.77
C SER A 204 -4.14 27.83 13.51
N GLN A 205 -4.40 27.35 12.30
CA GLN A 205 -5.69 26.83 11.87
C GLN A 205 -5.84 25.32 12.13
N ASN A 206 -4.74 24.57 12.22
CA ASN A 206 -4.70 23.13 12.46
C ASN A 206 -3.56 22.80 13.42
N SER A 207 -3.84 22.91 14.72
CA SER A 207 -2.85 22.64 15.78
C SER A 207 -2.54 21.15 15.97
N TYR A 208 -3.33 20.27 15.35
CA TYR A 208 -3.25 18.82 15.51
C TYR A 208 -3.22 18.11 14.14
N PRO A 209 -2.16 18.32 13.34
CA PRO A 209 -2.05 17.74 12.02
C PRO A 209 -2.09 16.21 12.06
N LEU A 210 -2.72 15.62 11.04
CA LEU A 210 -2.56 14.20 10.73
C LEU A 210 -1.56 14.08 9.58
N CYS A 211 -0.67 13.09 9.62
CA CYS A 211 0.21 12.87 8.49
C CYS A 211 -0.63 12.63 7.21
N GLY A 212 -0.28 13.37 6.16
CA GLY A 212 -1.08 13.41 4.95
C GLY A 212 -1.20 12.06 4.27
N ALA A 213 -2.37 11.79 3.71
CA ALA A 213 -2.68 10.49 3.13
C ALA A 213 -1.74 10.09 1.98
N VAL A 214 -1.25 11.09 1.24
CA VAL A 214 -0.45 10.94 0.02
C VAL A 214 0.88 10.21 0.29
N LEU A 215 1.59 10.56 1.36
CA LEU A 215 2.88 9.94 1.70
C LEU A 215 2.76 8.55 2.33
N GLN A 216 1.55 8.20 2.73
CA GLN A 216 1.32 7.03 3.56
C GLN A 216 0.52 5.92 2.86
N ARG A 217 -0.02 6.14 1.64
CA ARG A 217 -0.82 5.12 0.90
C ARG A 217 -0.14 3.74 0.85
N GLN A 218 1.20 3.70 0.84
CA GLN A 218 1.97 2.47 0.72
C GLN A 218 2.59 1.96 2.03
N ARG A 219 2.41 2.66 3.16
CA ARG A 219 3.06 2.31 4.43
C ARG A 219 2.07 1.60 5.35
N TYR A 220 2.49 0.45 5.89
CA TYR A 220 1.76 -0.27 6.95
C TYR A 220 2.05 0.29 8.35
N PHE A 221 3.18 0.98 8.49
CA PHE A 221 3.69 1.47 9.76
C PHE A 221 3.05 2.80 10.18
N PRO A 222 3.07 3.13 11.48
CA PRO A 222 2.53 4.40 11.94
C PRO A 222 3.23 5.59 11.26
N PRO A 223 2.52 6.72 11.13
CA PRO A 223 3.09 7.97 10.73
C PRO A 223 4.35 8.34 11.52
N PRO A 224 5.23 9.14 10.93
CA PRO A 224 6.04 10.04 11.74
C PRO A 224 5.13 10.90 12.63
N ASP A 225 5.58 11.17 13.85
CA ASP A 225 4.89 12.06 14.79
C ASP A 225 4.99 13.54 14.34
N LYS A 226 4.35 14.44 15.08
CA LYS A 226 4.52 15.89 14.95
C LYS A 226 6.02 16.21 15.01
N MET A 227 6.49 17.05 14.07
CA MET A 227 7.90 17.40 13.90
C MET A 227 8.82 16.25 13.48
N GLU A 228 8.28 15.18 12.92
CA GLU A 228 9.09 14.13 12.31
C GLU A 228 8.96 14.12 10.79
N TRP A 229 10.03 13.62 10.16
CA TRP A 229 10.14 13.58 8.71
C TRP A 229 9.48 12.31 8.13
N ALA A 230 8.49 12.49 7.26
CA ALA A 230 8.08 11.48 6.28
C ALA A 230 8.96 11.59 5.03
N GLU A 231 9.40 10.45 4.48
CA GLU A 231 10.18 10.41 3.24
C GLU A 231 9.49 9.53 2.19
N THR A 232 9.48 9.95 0.93
CA THR A 232 9.14 9.05 -0.17
C THR A 232 9.99 9.33 -1.39
N CYS A 233 10.13 8.33 -2.26
CA CYS A 233 10.74 8.53 -3.56
C CYS A 233 9.67 8.88 -4.59
N PHE A 234 9.95 9.85 -5.46
CA PHE A 234 9.13 10.13 -6.63
C PHE A 234 9.95 9.94 -7.90
N PRO A 235 9.35 9.45 -8.99
CA PRO A 235 10.07 9.30 -10.24
C PRO A 235 10.19 10.66 -10.93
N GLN A 236 11.42 10.97 -11.32
CA GLN A 236 11.73 12.13 -12.13
C GLN A 236 11.42 11.82 -13.59
N PRO A 237 10.59 12.61 -14.27
CA PRO A 237 10.26 12.39 -15.68
C PRO A 237 11.54 12.29 -16.52
N SER A 238 11.89 11.08 -16.95
CA SER A 238 12.95 10.91 -17.94
C SER A 238 12.37 11.24 -19.31
N SER A 239 13.06 12.08 -20.08
CA SER A 239 12.67 12.29 -21.47
C SER A 239 12.71 10.93 -22.17
N LYS A 240 11.54 10.42 -22.56
CA LYS A 240 11.42 9.14 -23.27
C LYS A 240 12.47 9.13 -24.40
N SER A 241 13.34 8.12 -24.43
CA SER A 241 13.91 7.73 -25.71
C SER A 241 12.72 7.41 -26.61
N PRO A 242 12.56 8.03 -27.79
CA PRO A 242 11.48 7.67 -28.69
C PRO A 242 11.45 6.14 -28.82
N ILE A 243 10.27 5.54 -28.67
CA ILE A 243 10.08 4.11 -28.95
C ILE A 243 10.72 3.89 -30.32
N SER A 244 11.72 2.99 -30.39
CA SER A 244 12.44 2.72 -31.63
C SER A 244 11.43 2.61 -32.76
N TRP A 245 11.65 3.37 -33.83
CA TRP A 245 10.80 3.41 -35.02
C TRP A 245 10.44 1.98 -35.50
N TRP A 246 11.37 1.04 -35.35
CA TRP A 246 11.20 -0.38 -35.64
C TRP A 246 10.12 -1.06 -34.79
N LYS A 247 10.09 -0.84 -33.47
CA LYS A 247 9.02 -1.39 -32.62
C LYS A 247 7.66 -0.82 -32.98
N ARG A 248 7.58 0.49 -33.28
CA ARG A 248 6.33 1.17 -33.60
C ARG A 248 5.76 0.73 -34.95
N ASN A 249 6.61 0.60 -35.97
CA ASN A 249 6.17 0.41 -37.35
C ASN A 249 6.29 -1.04 -37.86
N VAL A 250 7.16 -1.87 -37.27
CA VAL A 250 7.35 -3.28 -37.65
C VAL A 250 6.76 -4.21 -36.60
N GLY A 251 7.08 -3.99 -35.32
CA GLY A 251 6.67 -4.91 -34.24
C GLY A 251 5.17 -4.93 -33.94
N TYR A 252 4.51 -3.76 -33.90
CA TYR A 252 3.10 -3.62 -33.48
C TYR A 252 2.12 -3.29 -34.60
N ASN A 253 2.59 -3.09 -35.83
CA ASN A 253 1.72 -2.72 -36.93
C ASN A 253 1.17 -3.99 -37.61
N GLU A 254 -0.12 -4.28 -37.40
CA GLU A 254 -0.78 -5.42 -38.05
C GLU A 254 -0.68 -5.35 -39.59
N ASN A 255 -0.69 -4.14 -40.16
CA ASN A 255 -0.60 -3.96 -41.61
C ASN A 255 0.80 -4.33 -42.14
N PHE A 256 1.84 -4.19 -41.33
CA PHE A 256 3.18 -4.61 -41.72
C PHE A 256 3.23 -6.14 -41.91
N TRP A 257 2.73 -6.89 -40.92
CA TRP A 257 2.72 -8.35 -40.97
C TRP A 257 1.71 -8.90 -41.99
N ARG A 258 0.59 -8.22 -42.23
CA ARG A 258 -0.45 -8.66 -43.16
C ARG A 258 -0.17 -8.34 -44.62
N PHE A 259 0.51 -7.23 -44.91
CA PHE A 259 0.63 -6.74 -46.29
C PHE A 259 2.07 -6.49 -46.69
N VAL A 260 2.85 -5.79 -45.86
CA VAL A 260 4.22 -5.37 -46.23
C VAL A 260 5.17 -6.56 -46.29
N LEU A 261 5.16 -7.43 -45.26
CA LEU A 261 6.04 -8.59 -45.21
C LEU A 261 5.74 -9.65 -46.29
N PRO A 262 4.46 -10.02 -46.55
CA PRO A 262 4.13 -10.90 -47.67
C PRO A 262 4.54 -10.31 -49.02
N LEU A 263 4.23 -9.03 -49.25
CA LEU A 263 4.60 -8.35 -50.50
C LEU A 263 6.12 -8.33 -50.70
N PHE A 264 6.88 -8.10 -49.62
CA PHE A 264 8.35 -8.18 -49.66
C PHE A 264 8.83 -9.56 -50.11
N PHE A 265 8.29 -10.66 -49.56
CA PHE A 265 8.66 -12.00 -50.00
C PHE A 265 8.23 -12.31 -51.43
N VAL A 266 7.07 -11.82 -51.88
CA VAL A 266 6.63 -11.92 -53.28
C VAL A 266 7.62 -11.24 -54.21
N ILE A 267 8.02 -10.00 -53.89
CA ILE A 267 8.99 -9.23 -54.68
C ILE A 267 10.35 -9.95 -54.72
N LEU A 268 10.83 -10.47 -53.59
CA LEU A 268 12.08 -11.25 -53.56
C LEU A 268 11.98 -12.51 -54.41
N THR A 269 10.88 -13.26 -54.31
CA THR A 269 10.68 -14.51 -55.04
C THR A 269 10.63 -14.27 -56.54
N VAL A 270 9.82 -13.29 -56.99
CA VAL A 270 9.67 -12.97 -58.40
C VAL A 270 10.93 -12.31 -58.96
N GLY A 271 11.56 -11.40 -58.19
CA GLY A 271 12.77 -10.71 -58.60
C GLY A 271 13.97 -11.64 -58.76
N PHE A 272 14.32 -12.38 -57.70
CA PHE A 272 15.42 -13.34 -57.76
C PHE A 272 15.08 -14.54 -58.66
N GLY A 273 13.83 -14.99 -58.69
CA GLY A 273 13.40 -16.05 -59.58
C GLY A 273 13.59 -15.67 -61.05
N SER A 274 13.13 -14.48 -61.45
CA SER A 274 13.25 -14.01 -62.84
C SER A 274 14.73 -13.87 -63.23
N TRP A 275 15.54 -13.29 -62.33
CA TRP A 275 16.99 -13.17 -62.53
C TRP A 275 17.64 -14.56 -62.68
N GLY A 276 17.34 -15.47 -61.77
CA GLY A 276 17.88 -16.83 -61.77
C GLY A 276 17.54 -17.59 -63.05
N PHE A 277 16.30 -17.48 -63.53
CA PHE A 277 15.88 -18.09 -64.78
C PHE A 277 16.56 -17.47 -66.02
N ILE A 278 16.70 -16.14 -66.07
CA ILE A 278 17.42 -15.47 -67.16
C ILE A 278 18.88 -15.94 -67.23
N LEU A 279 19.57 -16.02 -66.08
CA LEU A 279 20.95 -16.51 -66.02
C LEU A 279 21.05 -17.98 -66.46
N SER A 280 20.08 -18.81 -66.07
CA SER A 280 20.07 -20.22 -66.47
C SER A 280 19.85 -20.43 -67.96
N GLU A 281 19.07 -19.56 -68.62
CA GLU A 281 18.85 -19.63 -70.08
C GLU A 281 20.03 -19.09 -70.89
N GLN A 282 20.77 -18.09 -70.38
CA GLN A 282 21.95 -17.54 -71.08
C GLN A 282 23.12 -18.53 -71.21
N GLY A 283 23.15 -19.59 -70.40
CA GLY A 283 24.14 -20.68 -70.51
C GLY A 283 23.87 -21.67 -71.64
N GLY A 284 22.65 -21.71 -72.20
CA GLY A 284 22.28 -22.60 -73.31
C GLY A 284 22.47 -21.92 -74.67
N GLN A 285 23.41 -22.42 -75.48
CA GLN A 285 23.71 -21.92 -76.85
C GLN A 285 22.60 -22.24 -77.89
N GLY A 286 21.36 -21.79 -77.64
CA GLY A 286 20.27 -21.82 -78.61
C GLY A 286 19.79 -20.39 -78.89
N ALA A 287 20.05 -19.87 -80.09
CA ALA A 287 19.75 -18.51 -80.52
C ALA A 287 18.25 -18.20 -80.74
N GLY A 288 17.43 -18.38 -79.70
CA GLY A 288 16.09 -17.82 -79.60
C GLY A 288 16.06 -16.90 -78.38
N TYR A 289 15.70 -15.63 -78.56
CA TYR A 289 15.65 -14.64 -77.47
C TYR A 289 14.98 -15.24 -76.22
N PRO A 290 15.64 -15.22 -75.05
CA PRO A 290 15.00 -15.60 -73.80
C PRO A 290 13.87 -14.61 -73.58
N GLY A 291 12.64 -15.09 -73.68
CA GLY A 291 11.49 -14.27 -73.40
C GLY A 291 11.56 -13.91 -71.92
N TYR A 292 11.95 -12.68 -71.59
CA TYR A 292 11.85 -12.13 -70.22
C TYR A 292 10.51 -12.45 -69.56
N ARG A 293 9.46 -12.58 -70.39
CA ARG A 293 8.13 -13.05 -70.02
C ARG A 293 8.14 -14.47 -69.44
N ASN A 294 8.80 -15.44 -70.07
CA ASN A 294 8.89 -16.82 -69.60
C ASN A 294 9.63 -16.93 -68.27
N ALA A 295 10.78 -16.25 -68.13
CA ALA A 295 11.52 -16.21 -66.87
C ALA A 295 10.69 -15.61 -65.73
N PHE A 296 9.94 -14.54 -66.02
CA PHE A 296 9.00 -13.95 -65.07
C PHE A 296 7.86 -14.90 -64.70
N PHE A 297 7.21 -15.54 -65.67
CA PHE A 297 6.14 -16.51 -65.41
C PHE A 297 6.63 -17.70 -64.58
N ASN A 298 7.83 -18.21 -64.87
CA ASN A 298 8.45 -19.28 -64.10
C ASN A 298 8.77 -18.82 -62.66
N ALA A 299 9.21 -17.58 -62.47
CA ALA A 299 9.43 -17.02 -61.15
C ALA A 299 8.13 -16.85 -60.34
N VAL A 300 7.03 -16.47 -61.00
CA VAL A 300 5.70 -16.41 -60.36
C VAL A 300 5.23 -17.79 -59.94
N ASN A 301 5.50 -18.83 -60.73
CA ASN A 301 5.17 -20.23 -60.37
C ASN A 301 5.92 -20.74 -59.13
N LEU A 302 7.04 -20.12 -58.75
CA LEU A 302 7.72 -20.43 -57.49
C LEU A 302 6.88 -20.04 -56.26
N LEU A 303 5.95 -19.08 -56.38
CA LEU A 303 5.04 -18.72 -55.29
C LEU A 303 4.00 -19.81 -55.01
N THR A 304 3.62 -20.58 -56.03
CA THR A 304 2.62 -21.66 -55.95
C THR A 304 3.25 -23.04 -55.85
N PHE A 305 4.58 -23.13 -55.81
CA PHE A 305 5.35 -24.38 -55.85
C PHE A 305 5.06 -25.27 -57.06
N ASN A 306 4.47 -24.72 -58.12
CA ASN A 306 3.91 -25.52 -59.21
C ASN A 306 4.96 -25.96 -60.25
N SER A 307 6.24 -25.60 -60.06
CA SER A 307 7.32 -25.97 -60.98
C SER A 307 8.64 -26.18 -60.23
N SER A 308 8.85 -27.38 -59.72
CA SER A 308 10.21 -27.91 -59.67
C SER A 308 10.64 -28.13 -61.11
N VAL A 309 11.36 -27.14 -61.67
CA VAL A 309 12.21 -27.41 -62.83
C VAL A 309 13.22 -28.44 -62.36
N SER A 310 12.86 -29.71 -62.47
CA SER A 310 13.81 -30.80 -62.33
C SER A 310 14.78 -30.60 -63.49
N PRO A 311 16.08 -30.40 -63.22
CA PRO A 311 17.05 -30.38 -64.30
C PRO A 311 16.84 -31.68 -65.08
N SER A 312 16.67 -31.59 -66.40
CA SER A 312 16.63 -32.78 -67.23
C SER A 312 17.90 -33.57 -66.94
N PRO A 313 17.80 -34.83 -66.48
CA PRO A 313 18.96 -35.61 -66.09
C PRO A 313 19.77 -35.91 -67.36
N GLY A 314 20.77 -35.08 -67.65
CA GLY A 314 21.56 -35.23 -68.86
C GLY A 314 22.59 -34.14 -69.15
N THR A 315 22.46 -32.92 -68.61
CA THR A 315 23.46 -31.86 -68.81
C THR A 315 24.31 -31.68 -67.56
N GLY A 316 25.52 -32.23 -67.58
CA GLY A 316 26.47 -32.32 -66.45
C GLY A 316 27.12 -31.01 -65.98
N GLN A 317 26.36 -29.93 -65.82
CA GLN A 317 26.76 -28.76 -65.04
C GLN A 317 25.67 -28.42 -64.03
N GLU A 318 25.72 -29.07 -62.86
CA GLU A 318 25.02 -28.62 -61.65
C GLU A 318 25.76 -27.41 -61.05
N GLU A 319 25.81 -26.28 -61.76
CA GLU A 319 26.06 -25.03 -61.07
C GLU A 319 24.79 -24.67 -60.29
N LEU A 320 24.80 -24.97 -58.99
CA LEU A 320 23.82 -24.55 -58.00
C LEU A 320 23.56 -23.05 -58.17
N ASN A 321 22.43 -22.72 -58.81
CA ASN A 321 22.03 -21.35 -59.02
C ASN A 321 21.43 -20.83 -57.70
N ILE A 322 22.32 -20.45 -56.77
CA ILE A 322 22.00 -19.98 -55.40
C ILE A 322 20.86 -18.94 -55.41
N ILE A 323 20.78 -18.14 -56.49
CA ILE A 323 19.73 -17.13 -56.70
C ILE A 323 18.33 -17.77 -56.79
N LEU A 324 18.18 -18.91 -57.49
CA LEU A 324 16.91 -19.64 -57.55
C LEU A 324 16.54 -20.27 -56.20
N ASP A 325 17.52 -20.72 -55.43
CA ASP A 325 17.25 -21.26 -54.08
C ASP A 325 16.81 -20.16 -53.11
N ILE A 326 17.42 -18.96 -53.17
CA ILE A 326 16.94 -17.78 -52.43
C ILE A 326 15.48 -17.48 -52.81
N ALA A 327 15.13 -17.52 -54.10
CA ALA A 327 13.75 -17.31 -54.56
C ALA A 327 12.79 -18.39 -54.04
N ARG A 328 13.20 -19.67 -54.02
CA ARG A 328 12.41 -20.79 -53.47
C ARG A 328 12.16 -20.64 -51.97
N PHE A 329 13.20 -20.28 -51.20
CA PHE A 329 13.05 -20.04 -49.76
C PHE A 329 12.19 -18.81 -49.46
N ALA A 330 12.30 -17.75 -50.26
CA ALA A 330 11.42 -16.59 -50.16
C ALA A 330 9.95 -16.96 -50.46
N GLY A 331 9.71 -17.78 -51.50
CA GLY A 331 8.37 -18.27 -51.85
C GLY A 331 7.77 -19.13 -50.75
N LEU A 332 8.57 -20.01 -50.14
CA LEU A 332 8.16 -20.81 -48.98
C LEU A 332 7.85 -19.94 -47.75
N SER A 333 8.65 -18.92 -47.50
CA SER A 333 8.41 -17.97 -46.42
C SER A 333 7.10 -17.20 -46.63
N PHE A 334 6.81 -16.80 -47.87
CA PHE A 334 5.53 -16.20 -48.24
C PHE A 334 4.36 -17.16 -47.99
N PHE A 335 4.44 -18.41 -48.47
CA PHE A 335 3.36 -19.39 -48.29
C PHE A 335 3.08 -19.68 -46.82
N ILE A 336 4.12 -19.88 -46.01
CA ILE A 336 3.98 -20.09 -44.56
C ILE A 336 3.33 -18.85 -43.92
N ASN A 337 3.77 -17.64 -44.28
CA ASN A 337 3.19 -16.42 -43.76
C ASN A 337 1.70 -16.30 -44.15
N ALA A 338 1.36 -16.51 -45.42
CA ALA A 338 0.00 -16.45 -45.93
C ALA A 338 -0.90 -17.50 -45.25
N PHE A 339 -0.40 -18.72 -45.05
CA PHE A 339 -1.11 -19.77 -44.31
C PHE A 339 -1.35 -19.35 -42.85
N ILE A 340 -0.35 -18.80 -42.16
CA ILE A 340 -0.50 -18.31 -40.78
C ILE A 340 -1.55 -17.19 -40.73
N VAL A 341 -1.50 -16.22 -41.65
CA VAL A 341 -2.47 -15.12 -41.72
C VAL A 341 -3.88 -15.64 -42.01
N ALA A 342 -4.04 -16.51 -43.01
CA ALA A 342 -5.32 -17.11 -43.37
C ALA A 342 -5.89 -17.97 -42.23
N PHE A 343 -5.05 -18.75 -41.55
CA PHE A 343 -5.42 -19.52 -40.38
C PHE A 343 -5.86 -18.62 -39.22
N LEU A 344 -5.12 -17.54 -38.93
CA LEU A 344 -5.49 -16.55 -37.92
C LEU A 344 -6.79 -15.81 -38.25
N LEU A 345 -7.10 -15.59 -39.54
CA LEU A 345 -8.36 -15.00 -40.00
C LEU A 345 -9.52 -16.01 -39.93
N ALA A 346 -9.32 -17.26 -40.36
CA ALA A 346 -10.32 -18.32 -40.36
C ALA A 346 -10.75 -18.72 -38.94
N ILE A 347 -9.82 -18.64 -37.98
CA ILE A 347 -10.10 -18.81 -36.55
C ILE A 347 -11.03 -17.70 -36.03
N GLY A 348 -11.09 -16.54 -36.70
CA GLY A 348 -11.94 -15.42 -36.32
C GLY A 348 -11.47 -14.70 -35.05
N GLY A 349 -12.00 -13.51 -34.81
CA GLY A 349 -11.66 -12.69 -33.64
C GLY A 349 -11.93 -13.40 -32.31
N ASN A 350 -12.98 -14.22 -32.25
CA ASN A 350 -13.39 -14.92 -31.03
C ASN A 350 -12.50 -16.13 -30.68
N ASN A 351 -11.96 -16.89 -31.65
CA ASN A 351 -11.10 -18.04 -31.33
C ASN A 351 -9.60 -17.70 -31.27
N LYS A 352 -9.20 -16.42 -31.40
CA LYS A 352 -7.86 -15.96 -31.00
C LYS A 352 -7.53 -16.35 -29.56
N ASN A 353 -8.54 -16.44 -28.70
CA ASN A 353 -8.42 -16.92 -27.32
C ASN A 353 -8.15 -18.43 -27.23
N LEU A 354 -8.58 -19.21 -28.22
CA LEU A 354 -8.40 -20.66 -28.32
C LEU A 354 -6.99 -21.00 -28.85
N LEU A 355 -6.50 -20.25 -29.84
CA LEU A 355 -5.09 -20.35 -30.26
C LEU A 355 -4.15 -19.83 -29.18
N ARG A 356 -4.50 -18.71 -28.52
CA ARG A 356 -3.82 -18.29 -27.30
C ARG A 356 -3.90 -19.37 -26.23
N PHE A 357 -5.01 -20.09 -26.06
CA PHE A 357 -5.10 -21.19 -25.11
C PHE A 357 -4.18 -22.35 -25.47
N PHE A 358 -4.05 -22.71 -26.75
CA PHE A 358 -3.14 -23.78 -27.19
C PHE A 358 -1.67 -23.37 -27.03
N LEU A 359 -1.32 -22.15 -27.46
CA LEU A 359 0.00 -21.56 -27.25
C LEU A 359 0.28 -21.36 -25.75
N TRP A 360 -0.70 -20.94 -24.96
CA TRP A 360 -0.58 -20.79 -23.51
C TRP A 360 -0.43 -22.15 -22.85
N ARG A 361 -1.14 -23.19 -23.27
CA ARG A 361 -0.95 -24.56 -22.77
C ARG A 361 0.45 -25.12 -23.08
N TRP A 362 1.02 -24.78 -24.25
CA TRP A 362 2.35 -25.23 -24.65
C TRP A 362 3.48 -24.41 -24.00
N PHE A 363 3.31 -23.08 -23.88
CA PHE A 363 4.33 -22.17 -23.36
C PHE A 363 4.14 -21.79 -21.88
N ALA A 364 3.00 -22.11 -21.23
CA ALA A 364 2.77 -21.85 -19.81
C ALA A 364 3.31 -22.97 -18.91
N ARG A 365 4.63 -23.18 -18.97
CA ARG A 365 5.37 -23.64 -17.79
C ARG A 365 5.46 -22.57 -16.69
N ASP A 366 4.89 -21.38 -16.93
CA ASP A 366 4.96 -20.21 -16.06
C ASP A 366 3.86 -20.13 -14.98
N ARG A 367 4.19 -19.41 -13.91
CA ARG A 367 3.40 -19.12 -12.70
C ARG A 367 2.02 -18.51 -13.04
N ILE A 368 0.97 -19.32 -12.96
CA ILE A 368 -0.43 -18.86 -13.05
C ILE A 368 -0.90 -18.42 -11.67
N CYS A 369 -1.58 -17.27 -11.60
CA CYS A 369 -2.37 -16.85 -10.44
C CYS A 369 -3.83 -17.22 -10.69
N LEU A 370 -4.38 -18.10 -9.85
CA LEU A 370 -5.79 -18.48 -9.87
C LEU A 370 -6.57 -17.60 -8.90
N ILE A 371 -7.73 -17.12 -9.33
CA ILE A 371 -8.70 -16.44 -8.48
C ILE A 371 -10.04 -17.17 -8.61
N THR A 372 -10.77 -17.36 -7.51
CA THR A 372 -12.14 -17.89 -7.54
C THR A 372 -13.13 -16.79 -7.19
N GLY A 373 -14.29 -16.83 -7.84
CA GLY A 373 -15.28 -15.75 -7.81
C GLY A 373 -14.89 -14.60 -8.77
N LEU A 374 -15.87 -14.06 -9.48
CA LEU A 374 -15.79 -12.83 -10.25
C LEU A 374 -16.79 -11.82 -9.69
N ASN A 375 -16.25 -10.92 -8.88
CA ASN A 375 -16.90 -9.76 -8.27
C ASN A 375 -15.99 -8.53 -8.45
N SER A 376 -16.40 -7.38 -7.93
CA SER A 376 -15.62 -6.13 -8.02
C SER A 376 -14.21 -6.26 -7.43
N ILE A 377 -14.07 -6.95 -6.29
CA ILE A 377 -12.80 -7.12 -5.56
C ILE A 377 -11.83 -7.99 -6.35
N THR A 378 -12.27 -9.19 -6.74
CA THR A 378 -11.49 -10.15 -7.54
C THR A 378 -11.12 -9.58 -8.90
N TYR A 379 -11.98 -8.76 -9.49
CA TYR A 379 -11.69 -8.03 -10.72
C TYR A 379 -10.57 -7.00 -10.54
N LEU A 380 -10.62 -6.17 -9.50
CA LEU A 380 -9.57 -5.22 -9.15
C LEU A 380 -8.23 -5.92 -8.86
N LEU A 381 -8.26 -7.02 -8.10
CA LEU A 381 -7.09 -7.86 -7.85
C LEU A 381 -6.52 -8.41 -9.16
N ALA A 382 -7.36 -8.92 -10.06
CA ALA A 382 -6.93 -9.48 -11.33
C ALA A 382 -6.26 -8.43 -12.23
N ILE A 383 -6.79 -7.20 -12.30
CA ILE A 383 -6.16 -6.09 -13.04
C ILE A 383 -4.81 -5.75 -12.42
N THR A 384 -4.75 -5.71 -11.09
CA THR A 384 -3.52 -5.35 -10.37
C THR A 384 -2.43 -6.39 -10.57
N LEU A 385 -2.77 -7.68 -10.45
CA LEU A 385 -1.87 -8.79 -10.79
C LEU A 385 -1.43 -8.74 -12.27
N LYS A 386 -2.31 -8.32 -13.20
CA LYS A 386 -1.92 -8.11 -14.62
C LYS A 386 -0.96 -6.94 -14.80
N LYS A 387 -1.12 -5.83 -14.07
CA LYS A 387 -0.15 -4.70 -14.07
C LYS A 387 1.24 -5.16 -13.61
N GLU A 388 1.28 -6.11 -12.68
CA GLU A 388 2.47 -6.84 -12.22
C GLU A 388 2.92 -7.98 -13.16
N LYS A 389 2.37 -8.05 -14.38
CA LYS A 389 2.70 -9.02 -15.43
C LYS A 389 2.43 -10.49 -15.06
N GLN A 390 1.59 -10.74 -14.05
CA GLN A 390 1.19 -12.10 -13.69
C GLN A 390 0.18 -12.66 -14.69
N LYS A 391 0.21 -13.98 -14.88
CA LYS A 391 -0.77 -14.70 -15.70
C LYS A 391 -1.99 -15.04 -14.84
N VAL A 392 -3.02 -14.18 -14.90
CA VAL A 392 -4.25 -14.36 -14.10
C VAL A 392 -5.31 -15.19 -14.84
N MET A 393 -5.91 -16.12 -14.10
CA MET A 393 -7.10 -16.88 -14.45
C MET A 393 -8.14 -16.79 -13.33
N ILE A 394 -9.39 -16.49 -13.68
CA ILE A 394 -10.54 -16.44 -12.78
C ILE A 394 -11.44 -17.63 -13.09
N ILE A 395 -11.88 -18.35 -12.06
CA ILE A 395 -12.90 -19.39 -12.15
C ILE A 395 -14.14 -18.90 -11.41
N ASP A 396 -15.28 -18.89 -12.08
CA ASP A 396 -16.55 -18.48 -11.48
C ASP A 396 -17.70 -19.36 -12.01
N LYS A 397 -18.65 -19.71 -11.14
CA LYS A 397 -19.82 -20.54 -11.50
C LYS A 397 -20.72 -19.83 -12.53
N ALA A 398 -20.99 -18.55 -12.30
CA ALA A 398 -21.94 -17.72 -13.04
C ALA A 398 -21.42 -16.26 -13.13
N PRO A 399 -20.33 -16.00 -13.88
CA PRO A 399 -19.69 -14.70 -13.88
C PRO A 399 -20.59 -13.64 -14.52
N ASP A 400 -20.63 -12.45 -13.91
CA ASP A 400 -21.28 -11.28 -14.50
C ASP A 400 -20.76 -11.07 -15.95
N PRO A 401 -21.67 -11.00 -16.95
CA PRO A 401 -21.27 -10.86 -18.36
C PRO A 401 -20.43 -9.61 -18.64
N ASN A 402 -20.72 -8.49 -17.99
CA ASN A 402 -20.01 -7.22 -18.18
C ASN A 402 -18.60 -7.31 -17.62
N LEU A 403 -18.45 -7.76 -16.36
CA LEU A 403 -17.12 -7.95 -15.75
C LEU A 403 -16.30 -8.97 -16.52
N LYS A 404 -16.93 -10.05 -17.00
CA LYS A 404 -16.27 -11.07 -17.83
C LYS A 404 -15.72 -10.48 -19.13
N ILE A 405 -16.51 -9.66 -19.82
CA ILE A 405 -16.09 -8.98 -21.05
C ILE A 405 -14.96 -8.00 -20.75
N GLU A 406 -15.05 -7.23 -19.66
CA GLU A 406 -14.04 -6.25 -19.27
C GLU A 406 -12.71 -6.93 -18.88
N ALA A 407 -12.77 -8.02 -18.11
CA ALA A 407 -11.63 -8.87 -17.80
C ALA A 407 -10.98 -9.45 -19.05
N ALA A 408 -11.78 -9.96 -20.00
CA ALA A 408 -11.29 -10.49 -21.26
C ALA A 408 -10.59 -9.43 -22.11
N LYS A 409 -11.14 -8.20 -22.17
CA LYS A 409 -10.49 -7.04 -22.85
C LYS A 409 -9.10 -6.74 -22.28
N ARG A 410 -8.90 -6.97 -20.98
CA ARG A 410 -7.61 -6.78 -20.28
C ARG A 410 -6.71 -8.02 -20.29
N GLY A 411 -7.07 -9.06 -21.06
CA GLY A 411 -6.29 -10.28 -21.19
C GLY A 411 -6.30 -11.16 -19.94
N ILE A 412 -7.30 -11.00 -19.07
CA ILE A 412 -7.61 -11.90 -17.96
C ILE A 412 -8.51 -13.01 -18.48
N ARG A 413 -8.19 -14.26 -18.14
CA ARG A 413 -9.00 -15.40 -18.55
C ARG A 413 -10.07 -15.67 -17.50
N VAL A 414 -11.34 -15.61 -17.87
CA VAL A 414 -12.45 -16.01 -17.02
C VAL A 414 -13.01 -17.33 -17.54
N VAL A 415 -13.09 -18.35 -16.68
CA VAL A 415 -13.60 -19.68 -17.01
C VAL A 415 -14.89 -19.92 -16.24
N ASN A 416 -15.96 -20.25 -16.95
CA ASN A 416 -17.24 -20.59 -16.35
C ASN A 416 -17.20 -22.03 -15.83
N GLY A 417 -17.45 -22.22 -14.55
CA GLY A 417 -17.64 -23.52 -13.90
C GLY A 417 -17.34 -23.48 -12.41
N SER A 418 -17.75 -24.52 -11.70
CA SER A 418 -17.61 -24.59 -10.25
C SER A 418 -16.15 -24.84 -9.83
N PRO A 419 -15.59 -24.00 -8.94
CA PRO A 419 -14.28 -24.25 -8.35
C PRO A 419 -14.30 -25.40 -7.32
N GLN A 420 -15.48 -25.83 -6.85
CA GLN A 420 -15.64 -26.97 -5.94
C GLN A 420 -15.64 -28.33 -6.65
N SER A 421 -15.29 -28.39 -7.94
CA SER A 421 -15.19 -29.63 -8.70
C SER A 421 -13.73 -29.94 -9.04
N SER A 422 -13.13 -30.95 -8.38
CA SER A 422 -11.76 -31.39 -8.67
C SER A 422 -11.54 -31.77 -10.14
N THR A 423 -12.52 -32.36 -10.82
CA THR A 423 -12.42 -32.67 -12.26
C THR A 423 -12.31 -31.40 -13.10
N PHE A 424 -13.06 -30.36 -12.76
CA PHE A 424 -13.03 -29.07 -13.42
C PHE A 424 -11.72 -28.32 -13.14
N LEU A 425 -11.25 -28.31 -11.89
CA LEU A 425 -9.96 -27.71 -11.49
C LEU A 425 -8.79 -28.37 -12.23
N LYS A 426 -8.77 -29.71 -12.32
CA LYS A 426 -7.78 -30.46 -13.12
C LYS A 426 -7.83 -30.08 -14.59
N ARG A 427 -9.01 -30.07 -15.20
CA ARG A 427 -9.21 -29.75 -16.63
C ARG A 427 -8.71 -28.35 -16.99
N ASN A 428 -8.79 -27.41 -16.05
CA ASN A 428 -8.38 -26.03 -16.24
C ASN A 428 -6.97 -25.71 -15.72
N TYR A 429 -6.16 -26.71 -15.36
CA TYR A 429 -4.80 -26.53 -14.84
C TYR A 429 -4.71 -25.71 -13.55
N ALA A 430 -5.80 -25.61 -12.78
CA ALA A 430 -5.83 -24.90 -11.49
C ALA A 430 -4.80 -25.48 -10.51
N VAL A 431 -4.55 -26.80 -10.57
CA VAL A 431 -3.55 -27.49 -9.74
C VAL A 431 -2.13 -26.96 -9.96
N ASN A 432 -1.83 -26.45 -11.16
CA ASN A 432 -0.52 -25.91 -11.50
C ASN A 432 -0.37 -24.42 -11.16
N ALA A 433 -1.42 -23.76 -10.65
CA ALA A 433 -1.31 -22.42 -10.14
C ALA A 433 -0.22 -22.35 -9.07
N HIS A 434 0.56 -21.27 -9.10
CA HIS A 434 1.59 -21.01 -8.10
C HIS A 434 0.99 -20.30 -6.89
N THR A 435 0.10 -19.35 -7.17
CA THR A 435 -0.64 -18.58 -6.18
C THR A 435 -2.14 -18.75 -6.46
N VAL A 436 -2.91 -19.02 -5.41
CA VAL A 436 -4.36 -19.14 -5.47
C VAL A 436 -4.99 -18.14 -4.52
N TYR A 437 -6.03 -17.45 -4.98
CA TYR A 437 -6.87 -16.54 -4.20
C TYR A 437 -8.30 -17.08 -4.20
N LEU A 438 -8.77 -17.51 -3.03
CA LEU A 438 -10.12 -18.01 -2.81
C LEU A 438 -10.96 -16.87 -2.23
N LEU A 439 -11.72 -16.19 -3.09
CA LEU A 439 -12.39 -14.92 -2.78
C LEU A 439 -13.89 -14.96 -3.13
N GLU A 440 -14.51 -16.13 -2.99
CA GLU A 440 -15.98 -16.27 -3.05
C GLU A 440 -16.62 -15.52 -1.88
N GLU A 441 -17.88 -15.12 -2.01
CA GLU A 441 -18.60 -14.34 -1.00
C GLU A 441 -18.83 -15.13 0.30
N ALA A 442 -19.09 -16.44 0.19
CA ALA A 442 -19.36 -17.30 1.33
C ALA A 442 -18.10 -18.07 1.80
N ASP A 443 -17.80 -18.00 3.10
CA ASP A 443 -16.69 -18.72 3.73
C ASP A 443 -16.75 -20.24 3.44
N ALA A 444 -17.95 -20.83 3.45
CA ALA A 444 -18.14 -22.26 3.17
C ALA A 444 -17.69 -22.66 1.75
N ASP A 445 -17.93 -21.81 0.75
CA ASP A 445 -17.52 -22.06 -0.64
C ASP A 445 -16.00 -21.95 -0.80
N ASN A 446 -15.38 -21.00 -0.10
CA ASN A 446 -13.93 -20.86 -0.04
C ASN A 446 -13.26 -22.07 0.64
N ILE A 447 -13.78 -22.51 1.79
CA ILE A 447 -13.26 -23.70 2.52
C ILE A 447 -13.39 -24.95 1.65
N ARG A 448 -14.55 -25.17 1.03
CA ARG A 448 -14.75 -26.34 0.17
C ARG A 448 -13.80 -26.35 -1.03
N THR A 449 -13.56 -25.19 -1.63
CA THR A 449 -12.60 -25.06 -2.73
C THR A 449 -11.17 -25.35 -2.27
N LEU A 450 -10.79 -24.88 -1.08
CA LEU A 450 -9.49 -25.17 -0.47
C LEU A 450 -9.30 -26.68 -0.29
N GLN A 451 -10.29 -27.38 0.26
CA GLN A 451 -10.25 -28.84 0.44
C GLN A 451 -10.05 -29.58 -0.89
N GLU A 452 -10.79 -29.21 -1.93
CA GLU A 452 -10.63 -29.80 -3.27
C GLU A 452 -9.24 -29.55 -3.85
N LEU A 453 -8.70 -28.34 -3.68
CA LEU A 453 -7.35 -28.02 -4.13
C LEU A 453 -6.26 -28.76 -3.34
N ASP A 454 -6.41 -28.87 -2.03
CA ASP A 454 -5.45 -29.55 -1.16
C ASP A 454 -5.33 -31.04 -1.50
N LEU A 455 -6.46 -31.72 -1.76
CA LEU A 455 -6.50 -33.09 -2.27
C LEU A 455 -5.76 -33.25 -3.61
N LEU A 456 -5.74 -32.20 -4.45
CA LEU A 456 -5.02 -32.20 -5.72
C LEU A 456 -3.54 -31.89 -5.55
N TRP A 457 -3.18 -31.04 -4.60
CA TRP A 457 -1.80 -30.68 -4.28
C TRP A 457 -1.06 -31.77 -3.51
N GLY A 458 -1.76 -32.62 -2.76
CA GLY A 458 -1.18 -33.81 -2.12
C GLY A 458 -0.45 -34.77 -3.07
N LYS A 459 -0.61 -34.61 -4.39
CA LYS A 459 0.07 -35.38 -5.43
C LYS A 459 1.29 -34.66 -6.02
N GLN A 460 1.66 -33.48 -5.52
CA GLN A 460 2.71 -32.61 -6.08
C GLN A 460 3.82 -32.32 -5.06
N ASN A 461 5.08 -32.33 -5.50
CA ASN A 461 6.23 -32.02 -4.63
C ASN A 461 6.46 -30.51 -4.41
N LYS A 462 5.52 -29.63 -4.76
CA LYS A 462 5.72 -28.17 -4.72
C LYS A 462 4.72 -27.52 -3.79
N ILE A 463 5.25 -26.77 -2.81
CA ILE A 463 4.47 -25.93 -1.91
C ILE A 463 3.78 -24.82 -2.71
N LYS A 464 2.49 -24.65 -2.46
CA LYS A 464 1.63 -23.62 -3.07
C LYS A 464 1.36 -22.48 -2.11
N GLN A 465 1.13 -21.28 -2.62
CA GLN A 465 0.65 -20.16 -1.81
C GLN A 465 -0.86 -20.03 -2.04
N CYS A 466 -1.65 -20.11 -0.97
CA CYS A 466 -3.10 -19.99 -1.04
C CYS A 466 -3.58 -18.89 -0.09
N TYR A 467 -4.28 -17.91 -0.63
CA TYR A 467 -4.95 -16.87 0.14
C TYR A 467 -6.43 -17.17 0.15
N ILE A 468 -7.05 -17.18 1.33
CA ILE A 468 -8.47 -17.54 1.50
C ILE A 468 -9.21 -16.42 2.22
N HIS A 469 -10.27 -15.90 1.61
CA HIS A 469 -11.14 -14.93 2.27
C HIS A 469 -12.04 -15.64 3.28
N LEU A 470 -11.91 -15.27 4.55
CA LEU A 470 -12.76 -15.77 5.63
C LEU A 470 -13.21 -14.61 6.50
N GLN A 471 -14.50 -14.33 6.50
CA GLN A 471 -15.12 -13.29 7.32
C GLN A 471 -15.14 -13.73 8.78
N GLU A 472 -15.53 -14.96 9.06
CA GLU A 472 -15.69 -15.46 10.42
C GLU A 472 -14.39 -16.03 11.02
N SER A 473 -14.14 -15.71 12.29
CA SER A 473 -12.99 -16.27 13.02
C SER A 473 -13.11 -17.79 13.25
N ARG A 474 -14.33 -18.32 13.37
CA ARG A 474 -14.57 -19.78 13.52
C ARG A 474 -14.18 -20.54 12.25
N ALA A 475 -14.54 -20.00 11.08
CA ALA A 475 -14.13 -20.53 9.79
C ALA A 475 -12.59 -20.58 9.66
N ALA A 476 -11.90 -19.54 10.13
CA ALA A 476 -10.45 -19.50 10.13
C ALA A 476 -9.80 -20.49 11.10
N GLU A 477 -10.38 -20.69 12.29
CA GLU A 477 -9.93 -21.73 13.24
C GLU A 477 -10.08 -23.13 12.63
N PHE A 478 -11.21 -23.40 11.96
CA PHE A 478 -11.45 -24.66 11.28
C PHE A 478 -10.40 -24.94 10.20
N VAL A 479 -10.10 -23.96 9.34
CA VAL A 479 -9.04 -24.08 8.33
C VAL A 479 -7.67 -24.29 8.97
N GLY A 480 -7.39 -23.65 10.11
CA GLY A 480 -6.15 -23.87 10.87
C GLY A 480 -5.98 -25.32 11.34
N LYS A 481 -7.05 -25.95 11.84
CA LYS A 481 -7.04 -27.35 12.31
C LYS A 481 -6.87 -28.37 11.18
N LEU A 482 -7.42 -28.07 9.99
CA LEU A 482 -7.27 -28.94 8.81
C LEU A 482 -5.82 -29.06 8.32
N HIS A 483 -4.94 -28.12 8.68
CA HIS A 483 -3.58 -28.01 8.15
C HIS A 483 -2.50 -28.12 9.24
N GLU A 484 -2.74 -28.89 10.32
CA GLU A 484 -1.74 -29.10 11.38
C GLU A 484 -0.54 -29.96 10.94
N GLU A 485 -0.70 -30.80 9.90
CA GLU A 485 0.43 -31.46 9.24
C GLU A 485 1.05 -30.55 8.15
N PRO A 486 2.37 -30.64 7.86
CA PRO A 486 3.01 -29.80 6.85
C PRO A 486 2.38 -30.03 5.47
N GLY A 487 1.39 -29.20 5.16
CA GLY A 487 0.58 -29.29 3.96
C GLY A 487 1.35 -28.90 2.70
N HIS A 488 0.82 -29.31 1.56
CA HIS A 488 1.36 -28.95 0.25
C HIS A 488 1.05 -27.48 -0.13
N ALA A 489 0.41 -26.73 0.76
CA ALA A 489 0.10 -25.32 0.60
C ALA A 489 0.29 -24.52 1.91
N VAL A 490 0.82 -23.31 1.76
CA VAL A 490 0.81 -22.28 2.80
C VAL A 490 -0.49 -21.50 2.65
N VAL A 491 -1.41 -21.72 3.59
CA VAL A 491 -2.72 -21.07 3.61
C VAL A 491 -2.67 -19.79 4.45
N ARG A 492 -3.14 -18.68 3.88
CA ARG A 492 -3.19 -17.35 4.50
C ARG A 492 -4.63 -16.83 4.48
N ARG A 493 -5.19 -16.55 5.65
CA ARG A 493 -6.50 -15.89 5.77
C ARG A 493 -6.39 -14.44 5.27
N LEU A 494 -7.42 -14.01 4.54
CA LEU A 494 -7.68 -12.62 4.20
C LEU A 494 -9.04 -12.21 4.76
N ASN A 495 -9.07 -11.15 5.53
CA ASN A 495 -10.30 -10.43 5.85
C ASN A 495 -10.04 -8.96 5.53
N PHE A 496 -10.70 -8.43 4.49
CA PHE A 496 -10.41 -7.08 4.00
C PHE A 496 -10.78 -6.03 5.05
N GLN A 497 -11.95 -6.18 5.68
CA GLN A 497 -12.43 -5.28 6.72
C GLN A 497 -11.46 -5.26 7.91
N GLU A 498 -10.94 -6.43 8.30
CA GLU A 498 -9.96 -6.53 9.39
C GLU A 498 -8.62 -5.89 9.01
N ILE A 499 -8.11 -6.18 7.81
CA ILE A 499 -6.85 -5.58 7.33
C ILE A 499 -6.99 -4.07 7.24
N ILE A 500 -8.11 -3.57 6.73
CA ILE A 500 -8.42 -2.14 6.61
C ILE A 500 -8.52 -1.50 7.98
N SER A 501 -9.26 -2.07 8.94
CA SER A 501 -9.41 -1.50 10.28
C SER A 501 -8.08 -1.45 11.04
N ARG A 502 -7.28 -2.51 10.95
CA ARG A 502 -5.97 -2.57 11.60
C ARG A 502 -5.00 -1.55 11.01
N LYS A 503 -4.91 -1.49 9.68
CA LYS A 503 -4.12 -0.45 8.99
C LYS A 503 -4.57 0.95 9.37
N LEU A 504 -5.88 1.18 9.43
CA LEU A 504 -6.45 2.46 9.83
C LEU A 504 -5.97 2.85 11.23
N LEU A 505 -6.06 1.97 12.22
CA LEU A 505 -5.70 2.30 13.61
C LEU A 505 -4.18 2.35 13.86
N ILE A 506 -3.38 1.58 13.12
CA ILE A 506 -1.92 1.70 13.15
C ILE A 506 -1.51 3.05 12.56
N ARG A 507 -2.11 3.42 11.44
CA ARG A 507 -1.75 4.63 10.69
C ARG A 507 -2.35 5.90 11.28
N TYR A 508 -3.55 5.82 11.82
CA TYR A 508 -4.27 6.94 12.38
C TYR A 508 -4.73 6.58 13.77
N PRO A 509 -3.83 6.72 14.72
CA PRO A 509 -4.18 6.37 16.06
C PRO A 509 -5.12 7.35 16.71
N ILE A 510 -5.89 6.77 17.63
CA ILE A 510 -6.81 7.51 18.48
C ILE A 510 -6.05 8.55 19.30
N TYR A 511 -4.86 8.23 19.80
CA TYR A 511 -4.01 9.17 20.54
C TYR A 511 -2.86 9.62 19.65
N ARG A 512 -2.72 10.94 19.45
CA ARG A 512 -1.61 11.48 18.65
C ARG A 512 -0.35 11.58 19.50
N LYS A 513 -0.47 11.93 20.78
CA LYS A 513 0.65 12.11 21.72
C LYS A 513 0.53 11.28 22.99
N CYS A 514 1.67 11.02 23.65
CA CYS A 514 1.73 10.39 24.97
C CYS A 514 0.88 11.11 26.03
N GLN A 515 0.90 12.44 26.03
CA GLN A 515 0.17 13.25 27.01
C GLN A 515 -1.34 13.24 26.76
N GLU A 516 -1.77 13.11 25.51
CA GLU A 516 -3.18 13.02 25.12
C GLU A 516 -3.81 11.71 25.55
N ALA A 517 -3.02 10.65 25.74
CA ALA A 517 -3.54 9.39 26.26
C ALA A 517 -4.37 9.63 27.54
N ARG A 518 -3.98 10.61 28.37
CA ARG A 518 -4.61 11.01 29.65
C ARG A 518 -5.91 11.82 29.52
N GLN A 519 -6.25 12.30 28.33
CA GLN A 519 -7.46 13.11 28.11
C GLN A 519 -8.69 12.22 27.87
N PRO A 520 -9.90 12.66 28.27
CA PRO A 520 -11.13 11.99 27.90
C PRO A 520 -11.22 11.87 26.37
N THR A 521 -11.53 10.68 25.89
CA THR A 521 -11.57 10.37 24.47
C THR A 521 -12.94 9.85 24.07
N GLU A 522 -13.51 10.48 23.05
CA GLU A 522 -14.86 10.24 22.58
C GLU A 522 -14.79 9.74 21.13
N ILE A 523 -15.25 8.51 20.92
CA ILE A 523 -15.26 7.85 19.62
C ILE A 523 -16.70 7.78 19.13
N LEU A 524 -16.97 8.39 17.98
CA LEU A 524 -18.29 8.34 17.34
C LEU A 524 -18.20 7.46 16.09
N LEU A 525 -18.96 6.37 16.05
CA LEU A 525 -18.99 5.42 14.94
C LEU A 525 -20.36 5.48 14.25
N PHE A 526 -20.44 6.11 13.08
CA PHE A 526 -21.65 6.20 12.27
C PHE A 526 -21.71 5.08 11.24
N GLY A 527 -22.70 4.20 11.34
CA GLY A 527 -22.85 3.03 10.49
C GLY A 527 -22.27 1.77 11.13
N PHE A 528 -23.09 0.72 11.20
CA PHE A 528 -22.77 -0.53 11.87
C PHE A 528 -22.99 -1.77 10.98
N GLY A 529 -22.64 -1.64 9.70
CA GLY A 529 -22.46 -2.78 8.78
C GLY A 529 -21.14 -3.51 9.04
N GLU A 530 -20.71 -4.35 8.11
CA GLU A 530 -19.52 -5.21 8.27
C GLU A 530 -18.24 -4.44 8.65
N MET A 531 -17.98 -3.31 7.98
CA MET A 531 -16.82 -2.48 8.28
C MET A 531 -16.91 -1.82 9.68
N GLY A 532 -18.09 -1.33 10.06
CA GLY A 532 -18.32 -0.72 11.38
C GLY A 532 -18.16 -1.72 12.52
N LYS A 533 -18.76 -2.92 12.38
CA LYS A 533 -18.62 -4.04 13.31
C LYS A 533 -17.15 -4.43 13.47
N GLN A 534 -16.44 -4.65 12.36
CA GLN A 534 -15.02 -5.04 12.40
C GLN A 534 -14.12 -3.94 12.97
N LEU A 535 -14.40 -2.67 12.69
CA LEU A 535 -13.67 -1.55 13.27
C LEU A 535 -13.88 -1.49 14.78
N LEU A 536 -15.11 -1.64 15.28
CA LEU A 536 -15.40 -1.69 16.72
C LEU A 536 -14.63 -2.81 17.42
N VAL A 537 -14.64 -4.02 16.85
CA VAL A 537 -13.87 -5.15 17.41
C VAL A 537 -12.36 -4.87 17.42
N THR A 538 -11.85 -4.22 16.37
CA THR A 538 -10.43 -3.86 16.29
C THR A 538 -10.07 -2.77 17.31
N LEU A 539 -10.96 -1.80 17.52
CA LEU A 539 -10.87 -0.79 18.57
C LEU A 539 -10.82 -1.45 19.95
N LEU A 540 -11.71 -2.40 20.24
CA LEU A 540 -11.73 -3.12 21.51
C LEU A 540 -10.46 -3.93 21.76
N HIS A 541 -9.82 -4.49 20.73
CA HIS A 541 -8.50 -5.11 20.90
C HIS A 541 -7.38 -4.09 21.17
N THR A 542 -7.47 -2.89 20.59
CA THR A 542 -6.37 -1.92 20.58
C THR A 542 -6.43 -0.92 21.74
N LEU A 543 -7.64 -0.63 22.24
CA LEU A 543 -7.91 0.38 23.29
C LEU A 543 -7.71 -0.16 24.71
N GLN A 544 -6.59 -0.82 24.95
CA GLN A 544 -6.30 -1.48 26.21
C GLN A 544 -5.37 -0.62 27.06
N LEU A 545 -5.94 0.49 27.53
CA LEU A 545 -5.23 1.54 28.26
C LEU A 545 -5.26 1.35 29.78
N ASN A 546 -4.46 2.17 30.49
CA ASN A 546 -4.48 2.27 31.94
C ASN A 546 -5.86 2.72 32.49
N ASN A 547 -6.19 2.35 33.73
CA ASN A 547 -7.48 2.60 34.41
C ASN A 547 -7.87 4.09 34.53
N GLY A 548 -6.92 5.01 34.42
CA GLY A 548 -7.18 6.46 34.46
C GLY A 548 -7.73 7.05 33.15
N HIS A 549 -7.91 6.24 32.11
CA HIS A 549 -8.29 6.70 30.79
C HIS A 549 -9.76 6.41 30.49
N HIS A 550 -10.54 7.47 30.30
CA HIS A 550 -11.94 7.37 29.91
C HIS A 550 -12.03 7.41 28.38
N VAL A 551 -12.36 6.26 27.79
CA VAL A 551 -12.66 6.13 26.36
C VAL A 551 -14.10 5.68 26.23
N ASN A 552 -14.91 6.51 25.60
CA ASN A 552 -16.31 6.23 25.32
C ASN A 552 -16.49 6.02 23.82
N ILE A 553 -17.27 5.01 23.45
CA ILE A 553 -17.56 4.65 22.07
C ILE A 553 -19.07 4.72 21.89
N THR A 554 -19.54 5.68 21.10
CA THR A 554 -20.95 5.78 20.71
C THR A 554 -21.12 5.26 19.29
N VAL A 555 -21.92 4.22 19.12
CA VAL A 555 -22.23 3.59 17.84
C VAL A 555 -23.60 4.05 17.38
N PHE A 556 -23.67 4.68 16.22
CA PHE A 556 -24.90 5.07 15.56
C PHE A 556 -25.25 4.03 14.48
N ALA A 557 -26.34 3.28 14.67
CA ALA A 557 -26.82 2.23 13.77
C ALA A 557 -28.24 2.54 13.24
N GLN A 558 -28.67 1.89 12.16
CA GLN A 558 -30.02 2.12 11.58
C GLN A 558 -31.15 1.60 12.47
N ASP A 559 -30.87 0.52 13.21
CA ASP A 559 -31.68 -0.02 14.29
C ASP A 559 -30.71 -0.34 15.42
N ALA A 560 -30.65 0.54 16.40
CA ALA A 560 -29.67 0.47 17.48
C ALA A 560 -29.92 -0.72 18.41
N GLY A 561 -31.18 -1.04 18.68
CA GLY A 561 -31.55 -2.14 19.58
C GLY A 561 -31.23 -3.51 18.98
N THR A 562 -31.53 -3.69 17.70
CA THR A 562 -31.16 -4.93 16.98
C THR A 562 -29.65 -5.05 16.83
N ALA A 563 -28.96 -3.98 16.43
CA ALA A 563 -27.51 -3.96 16.28
C ALA A 563 -26.77 -4.27 17.59
N GLU A 564 -27.22 -3.69 18.71
CA GLU A 564 -26.69 -3.97 20.04
C GLU A 564 -26.89 -5.44 20.44
N SER A 565 -28.11 -5.94 20.26
CA SER A 565 -28.47 -7.32 20.63
C SER A 565 -27.66 -8.35 19.84
N GLU A 566 -27.60 -8.20 18.52
CA GLU A 566 -26.78 -9.08 17.65
C GLU A 566 -25.30 -9.01 18.02
N PHE A 567 -24.77 -7.82 18.30
CA PHE A 567 -23.36 -7.64 18.64
C PHE A 567 -23.03 -8.31 19.97
N TYR A 568 -23.87 -8.17 20.98
CA TYR A 568 -23.69 -8.82 22.28
C TYR A 568 -23.94 -10.32 22.25
N GLU A 569 -24.80 -10.83 21.37
CA GLU A 569 -24.92 -12.28 21.12
C GLU A 569 -23.61 -12.86 20.58
N HIS A 570 -22.95 -12.15 19.66
CA HIS A 570 -21.65 -12.55 19.12
C HIS A 570 -20.50 -12.37 20.12
N TYR A 571 -20.57 -11.34 20.97
CA TYR A 571 -19.55 -10.97 21.96
C TYR A 571 -20.15 -10.88 23.37
N PRO A 572 -20.53 -12.01 23.98
CA PRO A 572 -21.24 -12.02 25.27
C PRO A 572 -20.40 -11.45 26.41
N CYS A 573 -19.08 -11.38 26.28
CA CYS A 573 -18.21 -10.73 27.25
C CYS A 573 -18.46 -9.22 27.41
N LEU A 574 -19.19 -8.59 26.49
CA LEU A 574 -19.52 -7.15 26.54
C LEU A 574 -20.90 -6.90 27.18
N TRP A 575 -21.71 -7.94 27.36
CA TRP A 575 -23.08 -7.80 27.87
C TRP A 575 -23.12 -7.85 29.40
N TYR A 576 -23.50 -6.72 30.00
CA TYR A 576 -23.64 -6.56 31.46
C TYR A 576 -25.06 -6.89 31.93
N ASN A 577 -25.35 -8.17 32.06
CA ASN A 577 -26.61 -8.64 32.63
C ASN A 577 -26.38 -9.84 33.57
N PRO A 578 -26.42 -9.64 34.90
CA PRO A 578 -26.16 -10.71 35.85
C PRO A 578 -27.14 -11.88 35.83
N HIS A 579 -28.38 -11.65 35.39
CA HIS A 579 -29.40 -12.69 35.35
C HIS A 579 -29.27 -13.55 34.10
N ASP A 580 -28.99 -12.91 32.96
CA ASP A 580 -28.97 -13.59 31.65
C ASP A 580 -27.56 -13.98 31.20
N ASN A 581 -26.51 -13.53 31.90
CA ASN A 581 -25.11 -13.79 31.56
C ASN A 581 -24.25 -14.20 32.77
N PRO A 582 -24.64 -15.24 33.53
CA PRO A 582 -23.97 -15.61 34.79
C PRO A 582 -22.50 -16.02 34.61
N LEU A 583 -22.13 -16.56 33.43
CA LEU A 583 -20.76 -16.97 33.14
C LEU A 583 -19.76 -15.80 33.20
N TYR A 584 -20.20 -14.60 32.80
CA TYR A 584 -19.36 -13.39 32.80
C TYR A 584 -19.49 -12.53 34.06
N GLU A 585 -20.35 -12.94 35.01
CA GLU A 585 -20.41 -12.37 36.35
C GLU A 585 -19.62 -13.17 37.39
N ALA A 586 -19.01 -14.30 37.00
CA ALA A 586 -18.12 -15.04 37.87
C ALA A 586 -16.96 -14.16 38.38
N PRO A 587 -16.41 -14.40 39.58
CA PRO A 587 -15.55 -13.44 40.27
C PRO A 587 -14.37 -12.92 39.44
N TYR A 588 -13.56 -13.82 38.86
CA TYR A 588 -12.39 -13.42 38.07
C TYR A 588 -12.81 -12.80 36.74
N THR A 589 -13.81 -13.37 36.06
CA THR A 589 -14.31 -12.86 34.79
C THR A 589 -14.85 -11.44 34.94
N SER A 590 -15.69 -11.19 35.95
CA SER A 590 -16.31 -9.89 36.19
C SER A 590 -15.27 -8.83 36.54
N GLU A 591 -14.23 -9.18 37.31
CA GLU A 591 -13.11 -8.30 37.65
C GLU A 591 -12.34 -7.85 36.41
N ILE A 592 -11.88 -8.80 35.59
CA ILE A 592 -11.13 -8.51 34.36
C ILE A 592 -12.01 -7.75 33.36
N ARG A 593 -13.27 -8.15 33.21
CA ARG A 593 -14.21 -7.50 32.30
C ARG A 593 -14.44 -6.05 32.71
N LYS A 594 -14.56 -5.73 34.01
CA LYS A 594 -14.68 -4.33 34.48
C LYS A 594 -13.43 -3.50 34.17
N GLU A 595 -12.26 -4.10 34.24
CA GLU A 595 -10.99 -3.45 33.89
C GLU A 595 -10.86 -3.21 32.37
N ILE A 596 -11.23 -4.21 31.58
CA ILE A 596 -10.99 -4.25 30.13
C ILE A 596 -12.13 -3.67 29.31
N PHE A 597 -13.39 -3.87 29.71
CA PHE A 597 -14.60 -3.49 28.97
C PHE A 597 -15.66 -2.82 29.86
N PRO A 598 -15.33 -1.75 30.61
CA PRO A 598 -16.26 -1.11 31.54
C PRO A 598 -17.64 -0.85 30.95
N ARG A 599 -18.69 -1.03 31.77
CA ARG A 599 -20.11 -1.08 31.36
C ARG A 599 -20.58 0.04 30.43
N GLU A 600 -20.10 1.25 30.64
CA GLU A 600 -20.53 2.44 29.89
C GLU A 600 -19.63 2.76 28.68
N ARG A 601 -18.66 1.87 28.37
CA ARG A 601 -17.70 2.11 27.28
C ARG A 601 -18.36 2.13 25.91
N ILE A 602 -19.39 1.31 25.69
CA ILE A 602 -20.07 1.21 24.39
C ILE A 602 -21.51 1.62 24.59
N THR A 603 -22.00 2.54 23.77
CA THR A 603 -23.40 2.95 23.74
C THR A 603 -23.92 2.89 22.32
N PHE A 604 -25.03 2.18 22.10
CA PHE A 604 -25.72 2.15 20.81
C PHE A 604 -26.81 3.22 20.75
N LYS A 605 -26.92 3.89 19.61
CA LYS A 605 -27.90 4.93 19.32
C LYS A 605 -28.40 4.83 17.89
N GLU A 606 -29.61 5.35 17.68
CA GLU A 606 -30.19 5.43 16.34
C GLU A 606 -29.43 6.43 15.48
N LEU A 607 -29.24 6.10 14.21
CA LEU A 607 -28.67 7.00 13.23
C LEU A 607 -29.54 8.26 13.15
N PRO A 608 -28.96 9.45 13.30
CA PRO A 608 -29.72 10.69 13.26
C PRO A 608 -30.37 10.87 11.88
N VAL A 609 -31.69 11.02 11.83
CA VAL A 609 -32.45 11.10 10.55
C VAL A 609 -32.38 12.51 9.92
N SER A 610 -31.89 13.51 10.66
CA SER A 610 -31.75 14.90 10.20
C SER A 610 -30.53 15.57 10.81
N ASP A 611 -30.04 16.63 10.17
CA ASP A 611 -28.98 17.47 10.72
C ASP A 611 -29.29 17.93 12.15
N ALA A 612 -30.53 18.36 12.42
CA ALA A 612 -30.93 18.78 13.77
C ALA A 612 -30.82 17.67 14.83
N ALA A 613 -31.03 16.41 14.44
CA ALA A 613 -30.94 15.27 15.35
C ALA A 613 -29.50 15.03 15.85
N TYR A 614 -28.48 15.26 15.01
CA TYR A 614 -27.08 15.22 15.45
C TYR A 614 -26.83 16.14 16.64
N TYR A 615 -27.38 17.35 16.58
CA TYR A 615 -27.06 18.42 17.51
C TYR A 615 -27.86 18.38 18.81
N ASN A 616 -29.00 17.68 18.81
CA ASN A 616 -29.76 17.44 20.02
C ASN A 616 -29.33 16.15 20.72
N ASP A 617 -28.46 15.34 20.09
CA ASP A 617 -27.96 14.13 20.70
C ASP A 617 -26.96 14.46 21.82
N LYS A 618 -27.27 13.99 23.03
CA LYS A 618 -26.44 14.24 24.21
C LYS A 618 -25.03 13.67 24.10
N ALA A 619 -24.83 12.55 23.40
CA ALA A 619 -23.51 11.94 23.25
C ALA A 619 -22.64 12.74 22.27
N VAL A 620 -23.23 13.23 21.17
CA VAL A 620 -22.53 14.14 20.25
C VAL A 620 -22.15 15.45 20.95
N LEU A 621 -23.08 16.04 21.72
CA LEU A 621 -22.80 17.25 22.50
C LEU A 621 -21.75 17.03 23.59
N GLN A 622 -21.78 15.87 24.25
CA GLN A 622 -20.76 15.48 25.22
C GLN A 622 -19.41 15.32 24.53
N ALA A 623 -19.36 14.70 23.36
CA ALA A 623 -18.13 14.51 22.60
C ALA A 623 -17.51 15.84 22.20
N LEU A 624 -18.32 16.78 21.70
CA LEU A 624 -17.91 18.10 21.18
C LEU A 624 -17.59 19.15 22.28
N LYS A 625 -16.98 18.73 23.39
CA LYS A 625 -16.37 19.64 24.37
C LYS A 625 -14.89 19.88 24.03
N GLU A 626 -14.37 21.06 24.36
CA GLU A 626 -13.02 21.49 23.94
C GLU A 626 -11.90 20.66 24.59
N GLU A 627 -12.15 20.11 25.78
CA GLU A 627 -11.22 19.26 26.52
C GLU A 627 -11.11 17.82 25.97
N ASN A 628 -12.03 17.40 25.10
CA ASN A 628 -12.08 16.03 24.61
C ASN A 628 -11.20 15.83 23.39
N HIS A 629 -10.60 14.65 23.31
CA HIS A 629 -10.12 14.10 22.05
C HIS A 629 -11.27 13.40 21.33
N ILE A 630 -11.53 13.80 20.08
CA ILE A 630 -12.68 13.29 19.33
C ILE A 630 -12.21 12.56 18.10
N THR A 631 -12.64 11.32 17.95
CA THR A 631 -12.41 10.55 16.72
C THR A 631 -13.74 10.11 16.14
N VAL A 632 -14.00 10.47 14.89
CA VAL A 632 -15.26 10.17 14.22
C VAL A 632 -15.02 9.26 13.02
N TYR A 633 -15.75 8.16 12.96
CA TYR A 633 -15.72 7.20 11.87
C TYR A 633 -17.09 7.15 11.18
N PHE A 634 -17.12 7.37 9.87
CA PHE A 634 -18.30 7.14 9.03
C PHE A 634 -18.10 5.84 8.26
N CYS A 635 -18.72 4.75 8.72
CA CYS A 635 -18.62 3.38 8.21
C CYS A 635 -19.93 2.88 7.59
N LEU A 636 -20.67 3.75 6.91
CA LEU A 636 -21.85 3.35 6.15
C LEU A 636 -21.44 2.58 4.90
N GLU A 637 -22.20 1.55 4.54
CA GLU A 637 -21.87 0.68 3.40
C GLU A 637 -21.96 1.41 2.07
N ASP A 638 -22.92 2.33 1.94
CA ASP A 638 -23.03 3.24 0.81
C ASP A 638 -22.14 4.48 1.03
N ALA A 639 -21.14 4.64 0.16
CA ALA A 639 -20.17 5.74 0.26
C ALA A 639 -20.81 7.13 0.08
N LEU A 640 -21.88 7.25 -0.73
CA LEU A 640 -22.58 8.52 -0.93
C LEU A 640 -23.41 8.88 0.30
N GLN A 641 -24.08 7.88 0.89
CA GLN A 641 -24.79 8.05 2.15
C GLN A 641 -23.81 8.45 3.26
N GLY A 642 -22.66 7.77 3.35
CA GLY A 642 -21.55 8.13 4.24
C GLY A 642 -21.11 9.59 4.08
N ALA A 643 -20.87 10.02 2.85
CA ALA A 643 -20.48 11.40 2.53
C ALA A 643 -21.57 12.42 2.88
N ALA A 644 -22.86 12.09 2.70
CA ALA A 644 -23.97 12.97 3.04
C ALA A 644 -24.10 13.20 4.55
N TYR A 645 -24.01 12.14 5.34
CA TYR A 645 -24.01 12.24 6.80
C TYR A 645 -22.80 12.99 7.33
N LEU A 646 -21.63 12.72 6.75
CA LEU A 646 -20.42 13.46 7.04
C LEU A 646 -20.64 14.96 6.76
N HIS A 647 -21.15 15.31 5.58
CA HIS A 647 -21.44 16.70 5.21
C HIS A 647 -22.32 17.42 6.23
N GLY A 648 -23.41 16.77 6.68
CA GLY A 648 -24.29 17.27 7.73
C GLY A 648 -23.53 17.55 9.04
N PHE A 649 -22.62 16.67 9.43
CA PHE A 649 -21.74 16.83 10.60
C PHE A 649 -20.70 17.96 10.42
N LEU A 650 -20.08 18.09 9.24
CA LEU A 650 -19.02 19.08 8.99
C LEU A 650 -19.52 20.52 9.12
N GLY A 651 -20.76 20.80 8.71
CA GLY A 651 -21.33 22.15 8.65
C GLY A 651 -21.33 22.90 9.99
N LYS A 652 -21.28 22.21 11.14
CA LYS A 652 -21.25 22.85 12.47
C LYS A 652 -19.89 22.77 13.15
N VAL A 653 -19.10 21.74 12.86
CA VAL A 653 -17.77 21.59 13.44
C VAL A 653 -16.79 22.60 12.83
N ALA A 654 -17.01 23.03 11.58
CA ALA A 654 -16.17 24.00 10.86
C ALA A 654 -15.90 25.31 11.62
N LEU A 655 -16.77 25.71 12.55
CA LEU A 655 -16.68 26.99 13.26
C LEU A 655 -15.91 26.91 14.59
N ARG A 656 -15.50 25.73 15.05
CA ARG A 656 -14.88 25.53 16.36
C ARG A 656 -13.55 24.80 16.24
N LYS A 657 -12.65 25.07 17.19
CA LYS A 657 -11.34 24.42 17.28
C LYS A 657 -11.43 23.21 18.20
N PHE A 658 -11.61 22.03 17.62
CA PHE A 658 -11.60 20.77 18.37
C PHE A 658 -10.34 19.95 18.07
N ASN A 659 -9.91 19.14 19.03
CA ASN A 659 -8.94 18.07 18.78
C ASN A 659 -9.65 16.90 18.09
N LEU A 660 -9.90 17.05 16.80
CA LEU A 660 -10.78 16.17 16.03
C LEU A 660 -10.03 15.37 14.96
N GLN A 661 -10.42 14.11 14.79
CA GLN A 661 -10.04 13.25 13.67
C GLN A 661 -11.32 12.77 12.97
N ILE A 662 -11.33 12.80 11.64
CA ILE A 662 -12.49 12.36 10.85
C ILE A 662 -12.06 11.35 9.81
N PHE A 663 -12.70 10.19 9.84
CA PHE A 663 -12.47 9.09 8.92
C PHE A 663 -13.78 8.73 8.22
N CYS A 664 -13.71 8.54 6.91
CA CYS A 664 -14.86 8.12 6.12
C CYS A 664 -14.50 6.90 5.27
N TYR A 665 -15.23 5.81 5.48
CA TYR A 665 -15.11 4.59 4.72
C TYR A 665 -15.65 4.85 3.31
N CYS A 666 -14.82 4.60 2.31
CA CYS A 666 -15.13 4.83 0.91
C CYS A 666 -14.55 3.68 0.09
N ASN A 667 -15.41 2.75 -0.32
CA ASN A 667 -15.04 1.60 -1.13
C ASN A 667 -15.41 1.83 -2.61
N LEU A 668 -14.69 2.75 -3.26
CA LEU A 668 -14.84 3.01 -4.69
C LEU A 668 -13.78 2.28 -5.50
N ALA A 669 -14.19 1.75 -6.66
CA ALA A 669 -13.29 1.04 -7.57
C ALA A 669 -12.38 2.00 -8.36
N ASP A 670 -12.81 3.25 -8.56
CA ASP A 670 -12.06 4.27 -9.30
C ASP A 670 -11.24 5.17 -8.36
N GLU A 671 -9.92 5.20 -8.58
CA GLU A 671 -8.99 6.09 -7.86
C GLU A 671 -9.34 7.57 -8.03
N SER A 672 -9.81 7.97 -9.22
CA SER A 672 -10.12 9.36 -9.52
C SER A 672 -11.39 9.83 -8.79
N GLU A 673 -12.41 8.97 -8.66
CA GLU A 673 -13.60 9.29 -7.88
C GLU A 673 -13.27 9.42 -6.39
N PHE A 674 -12.44 8.51 -5.86
CA PHE A 674 -11.96 8.59 -4.48
C PHE A 674 -11.23 9.91 -4.20
N ASP A 675 -10.30 10.30 -5.09
CA ASP A 675 -9.55 11.55 -4.98
C ASP A 675 -10.50 12.78 -5.09
N ASN A 676 -11.50 12.74 -5.98
CA ASN A 676 -12.50 13.80 -6.13
C ASN A 676 -13.37 13.97 -4.87
N ILE A 677 -13.82 12.87 -4.26
CA ILE A 677 -14.61 12.92 -3.01
C ILE A 677 -13.74 13.44 -1.87
N SER A 678 -12.50 12.95 -1.76
CA SER A 678 -11.54 13.43 -0.75
C SER A 678 -11.31 14.94 -0.89
N HIS A 679 -11.13 15.40 -2.13
CA HIS A 679 -10.99 16.81 -2.46
C HIS A 679 -12.22 17.62 -2.08
N MET A 680 -13.42 17.16 -2.45
CA MET A 680 -14.69 17.84 -2.14
C MET A 680 -14.88 18.01 -0.63
N LEU A 681 -14.64 16.96 0.16
CA LEU A 681 -14.81 16.97 1.61
C LEU A 681 -13.77 17.85 2.30
N ASN A 682 -12.49 17.73 1.93
CA ASN A 682 -11.42 18.54 2.53
C ASN A 682 -11.49 20.02 2.12
N LYS A 683 -12.11 20.35 0.99
CA LYS A 683 -12.38 21.74 0.61
C LYS A 683 -13.37 22.42 1.57
N GLN A 684 -14.31 21.66 2.16
CA GLN A 684 -15.26 22.19 3.14
C GLN A 684 -14.63 22.39 4.52
N LEU A 685 -13.64 21.56 4.88
CA LEU A 685 -12.85 21.68 6.10
C LEU A 685 -11.37 21.81 5.79
N PRO A 686 -10.88 23.01 5.42
CA PRO A 686 -9.47 23.20 5.08
C PRO A 686 -8.52 22.96 6.26
N TYR A 687 -9.04 22.74 7.47
CA TYR A 687 -8.28 22.69 8.73
C TYR A 687 -8.36 21.35 9.45
N THR A 688 -9.39 20.55 9.19
CA THR A 688 -9.57 19.23 9.79
C THR A 688 -9.63 18.21 8.66
N PRO A 689 -8.55 17.45 8.42
CA PRO A 689 -8.53 16.52 7.31
C PRO A 689 -9.60 15.45 7.50
N VAL A 690 -10.41 15.27 6.46
CA VAL A 690 -11.22 14.07 6.29
C VAL A 690 -10.34 13.03 5.59
N VAL A 691 -10.02 11.97 6.32
CA VAL A 691 -9.25 10.84 5.81
C VAL A 691 -10.22 9.80 5.26
N LEU A 692 -10.20 9.62 3.95
CA LEU A 692 -10.90 8.50 3.33
C LEU A 692 -10.09 7.21 3.52
N PHE A 693 -10.77 6.10 3.82
CA PHE A 693 -10.15 4.79 3.97
C PHE A 693 -11.01 3.68 3.37
N GLY A 694 -10.43 2.48 3.22
CA GLY A 694 -11.13 1.32 2.66
C GLY A 694 -10.99 1.13 1.14
N GLN A 695 -10.02 1.81 0.52
CA GLN A 695 -9.77 1.69 -0.91
C GLN A 695 -9.23 0.29 -1.26
N LEU A 696 -10.09 -0.58 -1.78
CA LEU A 696 -9.74 -1.98 -2.06
C LEU A 696 -8.60 -2.14 -3.07
N ILE A 697 -8.39 -1.17 -3.97
CA ILE A 697 -7.30 -1.24 -4.95
C ILE A 697 -5.92 -1.25 -4.28
N ASP A 698 -5.75 -0.50 -3.18
CA ASP A 698 -4.50 -0.46 -2.44
C ASP A 698 -4.25 -1.78 -1.70
N GLU A 699 -5.30 -2.38 -1.16
CA GLU A 699 -5.23 -3.71 -0.56
C GLU A 699 -4.88 -4.78 -1.61
N CYS A 700 -5.49 -4.71 -2.80
CA CYS A 700 -5.18 -5.58 -3.92
C CYS A 700 -3.74 -5.40 -4.42
N ARG A 701 -3.20 -4.17 -4.42
CA ARG A 701 -1.79 -3.89 -4.76
C ARG A 701 -0.85 -4.56 -3.79
N VAL A 702 -1.09 -4.43 -2.49
CA VAL A 702 -0.28 -5.10 -1.46
C VAL A 702 -0.32 -6.63 -1.63
N LEU A 703 -1.52 -7.20 -1.85
CA LEU A 703 -1.68 -8.64 -2.09
C LEU A 703 -1.00 -9.12 -3.38
N ALA A 704 -1.00 -8.30 -4.45
CA ALA A 704 -0.43 -8.65 -5.74
C ALA A 704 1.11 -8.64 -5.74
N VAL A 705 1.73 -7.75 -4.98
CA VAL A 705 3.19 -7.69 -4.82
C VAL A 705 3.69 -8.87 -3.98
N GLY A 706 2.81 -9.52 -3.21
CA GLY A 706 3.18 -10.63 -2.33
C GLY A 706 4.04 -10.17 -1.15
N ASN A 707 3.99 -8.87 -0.81
CA ASN A 707 4.78 -8.29 0.27
C ASN A 707 4.23 -8.79 1.61
N ALA A 708 4.92 -9.80 2.16
CA ALA A 708 4.70 -10.42 3.46
C ALA A 708 4.97 -9.48 4.66
N THR A 709 5.07 -8.16 4.45
CA THR A 709 5.50 -7.20 5.48
C THR A 709 4.53 -7.11 6.66
N ILE A 710 3.24 -7.42 6.45
CA ILE A 710 2.24 -7.40 7.53
C ILE A 710 2.51 -8.51 8.56
N ASP A 711 3.06 -9.64 8.13
CA ASP A 711 3.37 -10.78 9.00
C ASP A 711 4.81 -10.75 9.54
N ASP A 712 5.67 -9.83 9.09
CA ASP A 712 7.09 -9.80 9.49
C ASP A 712 7.27 -9.42 10.97
N LEU A 713 6.61 -8.37 11.46
CA LEU A 713 6.65 -8.00 12.88
C LEU A 713 6.00 -9.09 13.76
N PRO A 714 4.79 -9.61 13.46
CA PRO A 714 4.22 -10.75 14.17
C PRO A 714 5.12 -11.99 14.20
N ALA A 715 5.80 -12.29 13.09
CA ALA A 715 6.75 -13.41 13.01
C ALA A 715 7.94 -13.21 13.95
N LEU A 716 8.48 -11.99 14.03
CA LEU A 716 9.54 -11.66 14.99
C LEU A 716 9.08 -11.80 16.44
N ILE A 717 7.87 -11.33 16.77
CA ILE A 717 7.33 -11.49 18.14
C ILE A 717 7.19 -12.98 18.48
N ASN A 718 6.66 -13.79 17.56
CA ASN A 718 6.58 -15.23 17.77
C ASN A 718 7.96 -15.86 17.98
N PHE A 719 8.92 -15.52 17.11
CA PHE A 719 10.28 -16.04 17.17
C PHE A 719 10.96 -15.65 18.50
N TRP A 720 10.72 -14.44 18.99
CA TRP A 720 11.20 -13.98 20.29
C TRP A 720 10.68 -14.83 21.45
N TYR A 721 9.41 -15.23 21.43
CA TYR A 721 8.83 -16.09 22.47
C TYR A 721 9.40 -17.52 22.50
N THR A 722 10.05 -17.97 21.41
CA THR A 722 10.70 -19.30 21.41
C THR A 722 11.94 -19.35 22.29
N GLY A 723 12.56 -18.21 22.59
CA GLY A 723 13.76 -18.10 23.43
C GLY A 723 15.00 -18.81 22.87
N ILE A 724 15.01 -19.11 21.56
CA ILE A 724 16.07 -19.93 20.92
C ILE A 724 17.38 -19.13 20.72
N GLU A 725 17.31 -17.81 20.59
CA GLU A 725 18.46 -16.97 20.20
C GLU A 725 18.77 -15.91 21.28
N GLU A 726 20.06 -15.71 21.56
CA GLU A 726 20.57 -14.66 22.45
C GLU A 726 20.33 -13.25 21.86
N LYS A 727 20.19 -12.23 22.72
CA LYS A 727 19.85 -10.85 22.31
C LYS A 727 20.90 -10.25 21.36
N GLU A 728 22.15 -10.61 21.56
CA GLU A 728 23.31 -10.21 20.74
C GLU A 728 23.11 -10.64 19.28
N ASN A 729 22.60 -11.86 19.06
CA ASN A 729 22.35 -12.37 17.71
C ASN A 729 21.26 -11.55 16.96
N TRP A 730 20.28 -10.98 17.68
CA TRP A 730 19.30 -10.07 17.09
C TRP A 730 19.91 -8.77 16.57
N LYS A 731 20.95 -8.27 17.24
CA LYS A 731 21.68 -7.07 16.83
C LYS A 731 22.64 -7.36 15.67
N ASP A 732 23.39 -8.44 15.81
CA ASP A 732 24.52 -8.75 14.93
C ASP A 732 24.10 -9.42 13.61
N HIS A 733 22.98 -10.16 13.61
CA HIS A 733 22.54 -10.95 12.46
C HIS A 733 21.05 -10.77 12.10
N PRO A 734 20.55 -9.53 11.91
CA PRO A 734 19.12 -9.27 11.69
C PRO A 734 18.54 -9.96 10.45
N GLU A 735 19.31 -10.14 9.37
CA GLU A 735 18.84 -10.85 8.17
C GLU A 735 18.58 -12.35 8.44
N LYS A 736 19.45 -12.99 9.24
CA LYS A 736 19.32 -14.39 9.64
C LYS A 736 18.07 -14.58 10.50
N ILE A 737 17.88 -13.69 11.47
CA ILE A 737 16.73 -13.69 12.38
C ILE A 737 15.42 -13.55 11.61
N MET A 738 15.31 -12.58 10.70
CA MET A 738 14.11 -12.41 9.87
C MET A 738 13.80 -13.66 9.03
N LYS A 739 14.84 -14.32 8.48
CA LYS A 739 14.67 -15.56 7.71
C LYS A 739 14.19 -16.72 8.59
N GLN A 740 14.70 -16.88 9.80
CA GLN A 740 14.26 -17.89 10.76
C GLN A 740 12.81 -17.63 11.21
N ALA A 741 12.51 -16.39 11.61
CA ALA A 741 11.18 -15.96 12.03
C ALA A 741 10.12 -16.25 10.96
N ARG A 742 10.38 -15.92 9.69
CA ARG A 742 9.47 -16.23 8.58
C ARG A 742 9.25 -17.73 8.39
N LYS A 743 10.30 -18.55 8.56
CA LYS A 743 10.19 -20.01 8.42
C LYS A 743 9.31 -20.60 9.53
N GLU A 744 9.51 -20.19 10.77
CA GLU A 744 8.67 -20.64 11.89
C GLU A 744 7.24 -20.15 11.76
N TRP A 745 7.07 -18.90 11.31
CA TRP A 745 5.75 -18.33 11.05
C TRP A 745 4.93 -19.19 10.12
N GLU A 746 5.51 -19.76 9.07
CA GLU A 746 4.75 -20.62 8.13
C GLU A 746 4.11 -21.83 8.84
N THR A 747 4.82 -22.43 9.80
CA THR A 747 4.35 -23.60 10.56
C THR A 747 3.40 -23.28 11.73
N LEU A 748 3.27 -22.01 12.09
CA LEU A 748 2.47 -21.60 13.24
C LEU A 748 0.97 -21.75 12.97
N SER A 749 0.21 -22.27 13.94
CA SER A 749 -1.24 -22.40 13.80
C SER A 749 -1.93 -21.03 13.72
N TYR A 750 -3.10 -20.98 13.06
CA TYR A 750 -3.79 -19.73 12.80
C TYR A 750 -4.11 -18.91 14.07
N PRO A 751 -4.64 -19.49 15.17
CA PRO A 751 -4.91 -18.74 16.40
C PRO A 751 -3.65 -18.07 16.99
N HIS A 752 -2.49 -18.73 16.91
CA HIS A 752 -1.23 -18.14 17.38
C HIS A 752 -0.73 -17.05 16.44
N LYS A 753 -0.88 -17.22 15.12
CA LYS A 753 -0.59 -16.14 14.15
C LYS A 753 -1.44 -14.91 14.45
N GLU A 754 -2.72 -15.10 14.74
CA GLU A 754 -3.62 -13.98 15.01
C GLU A 754 -3.27 -13.28 16.33
N SER A 755 -2.97 -14.03 17.40
CA SER A 755 -2.55 -13.41 18.67
C SER A 755 -1.24 -12.60 18.52
N ASN A 756 -0.25 -13.13 17.79
CA ASN A 756 0.99 -12.39 17.49
C ASN A 756 0.76 -11.17 16.59
N ARG A 757 -0.22 -11.23 15.67
CA ARG A 757 -0.65 -10.09 14.86
C ARG A 757 -1.24 -8.98 15.72
N ARG A 758 -2.09 -9.32 16.69
CA ARG A 758 -2.66 -8.34 17.64
C ARG A 758 -1.59 -7.74 18.55
N ALA A 759 -0.65 -8.57 19.02
CA ALA A 759 0.51 -8.09 19.77
C ALA A 759 1.37 -7.10 18.95
N ALA A 760 1.59 -7.39 17.66
CA ALA A 760 2.33 -6.52 16.75
C ALA A 760 1.64 -5.17 16.54
N ASP A 761 0.32 -5.16 16.29
CA ASP A 761 -0.45 -3.92 16.17
C ASP A 761 -0.36 -3.09 17.46
N HIS A 762 -0.35 -3.76 18.61
CA HIS A 762 -0.34 -3.13 19.93
C HIS A 762 1.03 -2.56 20.33
N ILE A 763 2.14 -2.96 19.68
CA ILE A 763 3.44 -2.31 19.88
C ILE A 763 3.35 -0.82 19.62
N TRP A 764 2.58 -0.41 18.62
CA TRP A 764 2.42 1.01 18.27
C TRP A 764 1.63 1.79 19.31
N VAL A 765 0.71 1.14 20.04
CA VAL A 765 0.03 1.74 21.19
C VAL A 765 1.00 1.91 22.35
N LYS A 766 1.78 0.87 22.65
CA LYS A 766 2.78 0.87 23.73
C LYS A 766 3.85 1.93 23.53
N LEU A 767 4.37 2.10 22.32
CA LEU A 767 5.36 3.15 22.01
C LEU A 767 4.85 4.56 22.32
N ARG A 768 3.54 4.81 22.26
CA ARG A 768 2.98 6.14 22.60
C ARG A 768 2.98 6.43 24.08
N TYR A 769 3.12 5.44 24.96
CA TYR A 769 3.37 5.70 26.38
C TYR A 769 4.83 6.05 26.66
N THR A 770 5.70 5.95 25.65
CA THR A 770 7.13 6.26 25.75
C THR A 770 7.45 7.60 25.09
N SER A 771 8.65 8.12 25.35
CA SER A 771 9.21 9.28 24.64
C SER A 771 9.73 8.95 23.22
N TYR A 772 9.75 7.66 22.87
CA TYR A 772 10.29 7.13 21.62
C TYR A 772 9.19 6.89 20.59
N SER A 773 9.25 7.66 19.50
CA SER A 773 8.53 7.36 18.27
C SER A 773 9.30 6.34 17.43
N LEU A 774 8.64 5.82 16.38
CA LEU A 774 9.31 4.96 15.40
C LEU A 774 10.53 5.65 14.76
N GLN A 775 10.45 6.93 14.42
CA GLN A 775 11.57 7.64 13.79
C GLN A 775 12.72 7.85 14.77
N LYS A 776 12.44 8.21 16.02
CA LYS A 776 13.47 8.34 17.05
C LYS A 776 14.19 7.02 17.29
N ILE A 777 13.46 5.90 17.30
CA ILE A 777 14.08 4.57 17.39
C ILE A 777 14.97 4.31 16.17
N LYS A 778 14.48 4.56 14.95
CA LYS A 778 15.30 4.39 13.72
C LYS A 778 16.55 5.27 13.72
N GLN A 779 16.47 6.46 14.29
CA GLN A 779 17.61 7.37 14.41
C GLN A 779 18.60 6.87 15.45
N ALA A 780 18.13 6.54 16.65
CA ALA A 780 18.96 5.99 17.72
C ALA A 780 19.70 4.71 17.28
N LEU A 781 19.06 3.87 16.48
CA LEU A 781 19.69 2.65 15.94
C LEU A 781 20.82 2.91 14.93
N LYS A 782 20.94 4.11 14.36
CA LYS A 782 22.05 4.48 13.45
C LYS A 782 23.30 4.96 14.19
N GLU A 783 23.14 5.40 15.43
CA GLU A 783 24.20 6.00 16.25
C GLU A 783 24.53 5.03 17.40
N GLU A 784 25.74 4.49 17.44
CA GLU A 784 26.12 3.41 18.37
C GLU A 784 25.81 3.74 19.84
N ALA A 785 26.20 4.93 20.30
CA ALA A 785 25.94 5.40 21.67
C ALA A 785 24.44 5.54 21.99
N SER A 786 23.64 6.07 21.06
CA SER A 786 22.18 6.21 21.24
C SER A 786 21.46 4.86 21.14
N SER A 787 22.01 3.91 20.40
CA SER A 787 21.48 2.56 20.29
C SER A 787 21.57 1.84 21.62
N GLU A 788 22.72 1.91 22.31
CA GLU A 788 22.88 1.34 23.65
C GLU A 788 21.89 1.95 24.66
N GLU A 789 21.73 3.28 24.64
CA GLU A 789 20.77 3.96 25.50
C GLU A 789 19.32 3.53 25.24
N LEU A 790 18.94 3.37 23.97
CA LEU A 790 17.63 2.85 23.58
C LEU A 790 17.39 1.43 24.11
N PHE A 791 18.35 0.51 23.94
CA PHE A 791 18.21 -0.86 24.45
C PHE A 791 18.12 -0.89 25.98
N ARG A 792 18.87 -0.03 26.67
CA ARG A 792 18.80 0.15 28.12
C ARG A 792 17.46 0.71 28.56
N TYR A 793 16.90 1.67 27.83
CA TYR A 793 15.59 2.28 28.13
C TYR A 793 14.47 1.24 28.19
N PHE A 794 14.48 0.28 27.27
CA PHE A 794 13.52 -0.82 27.22
C PHE A 794 13.92 -2.01 28.10
N THR A 795 14.90 -1.89 29.01
CA THR A 795 15.32 -2.99 29.90
C THR A 795 15.05 -2.64 31.36
N LYS A 796 14.20 -3.45 32.02
CA LYS A 796 13.78 -3.24 33.41
C LYS A 796 14.95 -3.20 34.41
N GLU A 797 15.92 -4.08 34.24
CA GLU A 797 17.03 -4.25 35.17
C GLU A 797 17.97 -3.04 35.19
N GLU A 798 18.15 -2.42 34.02
CA GLU A 798 19.15 -1.36 33.81
C GLU A 798 18.58 0.04 33.98
N ASN A 799 17.26 0.22 33.89
CA ASN A 799 16.61 1.53 33.97
C ASN A 799 15.57 1.62 35.09
N ARG A 800 16.04 1.80 36.34
CA ARG A 800 15.19 1.90 37.53
C ARG A 800 14.21 3.08 37.50
N GLU A 801 14.57 4.18 36.85
CA GLU A 801 13.74 5.39 36.74
C GLU A 801 12.47 5.15 35.90
N HIS A 802 12.53 4.20 34.96
CA HIS A 802 11.40 3.85 34.09
C HIS A 802 10.71 2.53 34.46
N LYS A 803 10.99 1.96 35.64
CA LYS A 803 10.39 0.71 36.11
C LYS A 803 8.85 0.75 36.12
N GLU A 804 8.26 1.87 36.55
CA GLU A 804 6.80 2.04 36.58
C GLU A 804 6.20 2.04 35.17
N LEU A 805 6.83 2.76 34.24
CA LEU A 805 6.40 2.76 32.83
C LEU A 805 6.53 1.35 32.23
N PHE A 806 7.61 0.64 32.53
CA PHE A 806 7.83 -0.72 32.03
C PHE A 806 6.77 -1.72 32.51
N GLU A 807 6.41 -1.68 33.80
CA GLU A 807 5.32 -2.49 34.34
C GLU A 807 3.96 -2.06 33.78
N LEU A 808 3.74 -0.76 33.56
CA LEU A 808 2.54 -0.27 32.88
C LEU A 808 2.42 -0.83 31.46
N LEU A 809 3.50 -0.82 30.67
CA LEU A 809 3.50 -1.38 29.32
C LEU A 809 3.21 -2.89 29.32
N SER A 810 3.76 -3.61 30.31
CA SER A 810 3.53 -5.05 30.49
C SER A 810 2.09 -5.33 30.89
N MET A 811 1.52 -4.57 31.82
CA MET A 811 0.10 -4.65 32.20
C MET A 811 -0.82 -4.35 31.01
N THR A 812 -0.49 -3.33 30.21
CA THR A 812 -1.21 -2.99 28.97
C THR A 812 -1.19 -4.17 27.98
N GLU A 813 -0.08 -4.89 27.86
CA GLU A 813 0.00 -6.08 27.02
C GLU A 813 -0.88 -7.24 27.53
N GLN A 814 -0.91 -7.46 28.84
CA GLN A 814 -1.79 -8.45 29.45
C GLN A 814 -3.28 -8.10 29.25
N ARG A 815 -3.66 -6.82 29.41
CA ARG A 815 -5.03 -6.36 29.13
C ARG A 815 -5.43 -6.63 27.68
N ARG A 816 -4.52 -6.34 26.74
CA ARG A 816 -4.72 -6.66 25.32
C ARG A 816 -4.89 -8.15 25.06
N TRP A 817 -4.14 -9.00 25.78
CA TRP A 817 -4.29 -10.45 25.69
C TRP A 817 -5.63 -10.92 26.24
N CYS A 818 -5.99 -10.46 27.44
CA CYS A 818 -7.26 -10.79 28.05
C CYS A 818 -8.45 -10.31 27.20
N ALA A 819 -8.37 -9.11 26.61
CA ALA A 819 -9.38 -8.59 25.69
C ALA A 819 -9.57 -9.52 24.48
N GLU A 820 -8.48 -9.92 23.83
CA GLU A 820 -8.49 -10.89 22.73
C GLU A 820 -9.19 -12.18 23.15
N LYS A 821 -8.79 -12.77 24.28
CA LYS A 821 -9.33 -14.04 24.78
C LYS A 821 -10.81 -13.95 25.12
N LEU A 822 -11.24 -12.91 25.84
CA LEU A 822 -12.64 -12.70 26.19
C LEU A 822 -13.51 -12.53 24.93
N LEU A 823 -13.06 -11.76 23.94
CA LEU A 823 -13.80 -11.52 22.69
C LEU A 823 -13.97 -12.79 21.84
N ILE A 824 -13.02 -13.73 21.91
CA ILE A 824 -13.18 -15.04 21.24
C ILE A 824 -13.89 -16.08 22.12
N GLY A 825 -14.37 -15.67 23.30
CA GLY A 825 -15.19 -16.48 24.20
C GLY A 825 -14.42 -17.33 25.21
N PHE A 826 -13.17 -17.01 25.51
CA PHE A 826 -12.44 -17.66 26.61
C PHE A 826 -12.85 -17.10 27.97
N LEU A 827 -12.78 -17.96 28.99
CA LEU A 827 -13.07 -17.63 30.38
C LEU A 827 -11.90 -18.05 31.30
N PRO A 828 -11.77 -17.43 32.49
CA PRO A 828 -10.78 -17.80 33.49
C PRO A 828 -11.04 -19.21 34.00
N LEU A 829 -10.01 -20.03 34.03
CA LEU A 829 -10.12 -21.40 34.57
C LEU A 829 -10.45 -21.40 36.08
N GLN A 830 -10.13 -20.32 36.78
CA GLN A 830 -10.37 -20.13 38.22
C GLN A 830 -11.85 -20.04 38.58
N ASP A 831 -12.69 -19.56 37.66
CA ASP A 831 -14.13 -19.43 37.88
C ASP A 831 -14.85 -20.78 37.79
N TYR A 832 -14.17 -21.84 37.36
CA TYR A 832 -14.75 -23.16 37.11
C TYR A 832 -14.18 -24.20 38.08
N TYR A 833 -15.04 -25.07 38.60
CA TYR A 833 -14.69 -26.23 39.45
C TYR A 833 -14.11 -25.93 40.86
N LEU A 834 -14.56 -24.87 41.55
CA LEU A 834 -14.00 -24.44 42.86
C LEU A 834 -13.81 -25.55 43.92
N ASP A 835 -14.59 -26.64 43.86
CA ASP A 835 -14.69 -27.63 44.95
C ASP A 835 -13.73 -28.82 44.85
N THR A 836 -12.90 -28.92 43.80
CA THR A 836 -12.18 -30.18 43.47
C THR A 836 -10.66 -30.12 43.60
N GLU A 837 -10.04 -28.95 43.45
CA GLU A 837 -8.59 -28.79 43.39
C GLU A 837 -8.22 -27.32 43.62
N ASP A 838 -7.18 -27.03 44.40
CA ASP A 838 -6.70 -25.66 44.64
C ASP A 838 -6.08 -25.03 43.39
N ILE A 839 -6.08 -23.69 43.33
CA ILE A 839 -5.63 -22.93 42.15
C ILE A 839 -4.15 -23.17 41.84
N ASP A 840 -3.29 -23.33 42.86
CA ASP A 840 -1.85 -23.51 42.66
C ASP A 840 -1.56 -24.86 42.00
N THR A 841 -2.27 -25.91 42.43
CA THR A 841 -2.18 -27.23 41.80
C THR A 841 -2.63 -27.17 40.33
N ARG A 842 -3.67 -26.40 40.00
CA ARG A 842 -4.08 -26.19 38.61
C ARG A 842 -3.06 -25.44 37.77
N ILE A 843 -2.48 -24.37 38.31
CA ILE A 843 -1.40 -23.64 37.65
C ILE A 843 -0.23 -24.60 37.37
N LYS A 844 0.13 -25.43 38.35
CA LYS A 844 1.15 -26.45 38.18
C LYS A 844 0.77 -27.46 37.09
N HIS A 845 -0.46 -27.97 37.08
CA HIS A 845 -0.94 -28.87 36.04
C HIS A 845 -0.95 -28.23 34.66
N TRP A 846 -1.43 -26.99 34.53
CA TRP A 846 -1.41 -26.23 33.29
C TRP A 846 0.01 -26.08 32.71
N ASN A 847 0.98 -25.78 33.57
CA ASN A 847 2.37 -25.56 33.17
C ASN A 847 3.15 -26.86 32.90
N THR A 848 2.77 -27.97 33.53
CA THR A 848 3.53 -29.23 33.45
C THR A 848 2.87 -30.31 32.60
N LYS A 849 1.53 -30.33 32.47
CA LYS A 849 0.77 -31.36 31.78
C LYS A 849 0.16 -30.80 30.49
N ARG A 850 0.80 -31.10 29.35
CA ARG A 850 0.33 -30.67 28.03
C ARG A 850 -1.13 -31.07 27.75
N THR A 851 -1.53 -32.29 28.10
CA THR A 851 -2.91 -32.78 27.90
C THR A 851 -3.93 -32.01 28.72
N TYR A 852 -3.58 -31.58 29.94
CA TYR A 852 -4.42 -30.74 30.78
C TYR A 852 -4.65 -29.38 30.11
N LYS A 853 -3.57 -28.73 29.66
CA LYS A 853 -3.64 -27.47 28.93
C LYS A 853 -4.49 -27.57 27.66
N GLU A 854 -4.26 -28.57 26.82
CA GLU A 854 -5.02 -28.80 25.58
C GLU A 854 -6.51 -29.04 25.85
N LEU A 855 -6.84 -29.82 26.88
CA LEU A 855 -8.22 -30.08 27.29
C LEU A 855 -8.96 -28.77 27.63
N TYR A 856 -8.42 -27.95 28.53
CA TYR A 856 -9.08 -26.72 28.95
C TYR A 856 -9.08 -25.65 27.86
N GLN A 857 -8.02 -25.55 27.05
CA GLN A 857 -8.01 -24.66 25.89
C GLN A 857 -9.09 -25.03 24.87
N SER A 858 -9.37 -26.33 24.66
CA SER A 858 -10.46 -26.78 23.79
C SER A 858 -11.85 -26.39 24.30
N GLN A 859 -11.98 -26.22 25.63
CA GLN A 859 -13.18 -25.73 26.30
C GLN A 859 -13.22 -24.21 26.42
N LYS A 860 -12.25 -23.51 25.81
CA LYS A 860 -12.05 -22.05 25.94
C LYS A 860 -11.86 -21.59 27.39
N LEU A 861 -11.12 -22.36 28.19
CA LEU A 861 -10.70 -21.98 29.53
C LEU A 861 -9.19 -21.69 29.55
N HIS A 862 -8.78 -20.67 30.29
CA HIS A 862 -7.36 -20.30 30.40
C HIS A 862 -6.99 -19.86 31.82
N ILE A 863 -5.87 -20.36 32.34
CA ILE A 863 -5.39 -20.02 33.69
C ILE A 863 -4.85 -18.59 33.78
N ASP A 864 -4.19 -18.10 32.72
CA ASP A 864 -3.60 -16.75 32.72
C ASP A 864 -4.61 -15.63 32.40
N LEU A 865 -5.91 -15.95 32.27
CA LEU A 865 -6.97 -14.96 32.11
C LEU A 865 -7.32 -14.38 33.48
N VAL A 866 -6.41 -13.58 34.02
CA VAL A 866 -6.51 -12.89 35.32
C VAL A 866 -5.96 -11.46 35.21
N PRO A 867 -6.30 -10.56 36.15
CA PRO A 867 -5.67 -9.24 36.25
C PRO A 867 -4.14 -9.36 36.37
N TYR A 868 -3.42 -8.36 35.85
CA TYR A 868 -1.95 -8.43 35.75
C TYR A 868 -1.26 -8.60 37.11
N ASP A 869 -1.76 -7.98 38.17
CA ASP A 869 -1.23 -8.10 39.52
C ASP A 869 -1.34 -9.54 40.07
N LYS A 870 -2.36 -10.30 39.65
CA LYS A 870 -2.59 -11.70 40.04
C LYS A 870 -1.82 -12.72 39.21
N LEU A 871 -1.14 -12.30 38.13
CA LEU A 871 -0.25 -13.20 37.39
C LEU A 871 0.97 -13.61 38.23
N SER A 872 1.41 -14.84 38.04
CA SER A 872 2.71 -15.30 38.55
C SER A 872 3.85 -14.49 37.94
N ASP A 873 4.98 -14.38 38.64
CA ASP A 873 6.14 -13.64 38.11
C ASP A 873 6.72 -14.26 36.82
N VAL A 874 6.56 -15.58 36.64
CA VAL A 874 6.95 -16.28 35.42
C VAL A 874 6.12 -15.81 34.23
N GLU A 875 4.80 -15.65 34.41
CA GLU A 875 3.91 -15.17 33.36
C GLU A 875 4.10 -13.68 33.09
N LYS A 876 4.24 -12.86 34.14
CA LYS A 876 4.64 -11.44 33.98
C LYS A 876 5.95 -11.31 33.20
N SER A 877 6.89 -12.23 33.37
CA SER A 877 8.15 -12.22 32.63
C SER A 877 7.96 -12.35 31.12
N LYS A 878 6.86 -12.95 30.63
CA LYS A 878 6.58 -13.04 29.18
C LYS A 878 6.18 -11.68 28.61
N ASP A 879 5.30 -10.95 29.30
CA ASP A 879 4.91 -9.60 28.91
C ASP A 879 6.12 -8.66 28.95
N ARG A 880 6.85 -8.68 30.06
CA ARG A 880 8.11 -7.94 30.24
C ARG A 880 9.12 -8.25 29.14
N SER A 881 9.28 -9.52 28.79
CA SER A 881 10.18 -9.95 27.71
C SER A 881 9.79 -9.35 26.36
N GLN A 882 8.49 -9.28 26.06
CA GLN A 882 8.02 -8.66 24.83
C GLN A 882 8.30 -7.15 24.79
N ILE A 883 8.15 -6.44 25.92
CA ILE A 883 8.51 -5.02 26.03
C ILE A 883 10.01 -4.83 25.79
N ASN A 884 10.85 -5.68 26.39
CA ASN A 884 12.30 -5.70 26.16
C ASN A 884 12.66 -5.94 24.67
N GLY A 885 11.83 -6.70 23.94
CA GLY A 885 12.05 -7.07 22.55
C GLY A 885 11.78 -5.95 21.54
N ILE A 886 11.00 -4.92 21.88
CA ILE A 886 10.58 -3.84 20.96
C ILE A 886 11.73 -3.24 20.15
N PRO A 887 12.85 -2.75 20.76
CA PRO A 887 13.94 -2.16 19.99
C PRO A 887 14.63 -3.18 19.07
N TYR A 888 14.70 -4.45 19.45
CA TYR A 888 15.25 -5.52 18.62
C TYR A 888 14.39 -5.79 17.39
N PHE A 889 13.06 -5.81 17.55
CA PHE A 889 12.14 -6.02 16.43
C PHE A 889 12.29 -4.90 15.40
N ILE A 890 12.35 -3.65 15.86
CA ILE A 890 12.50 -2.48 15.00
C ILE A 890 13.88 -2.46 14.31
N HIS A 891 14.93 -2.86 15.02
CA HIS A 891 16.27 -3.04 14.43
C HIS A 891 16.26 -4.04 13.29
N VAL A 892 15.71 -5.25 13.53
CA VAL A 892 15.64 -6.29 12.50
C VAL A 892 14.82 -5.83 11.28
N LEU A 893 13.67 -5.19 11.49
CA LEU A 893 12.85 -4.66 10.39
C LEU A 893 13.56 -3.56 9.60
N THR A 894 14.28 -2.67 10.28
CA THR A 894 15.04 -1.57 9.63
C THR A 894 16.20 -2.11 8.80
N ALA A 895 16.97 -3.07 9.36
CA ALA A 895 18.10 -3.70 8.67
C ALA A 895 17.66 -4.47 7.41
N ASN A 896 16.45 -5.04 7.41
CA ASN A 896 15.87 -5.76 6.27
C ASN A 896 15.10 -4.84 5.28
N HIS A 897 15.20 -3.51 5.43
CA HIS A 897 14.50 -2.52 4.60
C HIS A 897 12.97 -2.69 4.55
N ILE A 898 12.39 -3.19 5.64
CA ILE A 898 10.93 -3.32 5.78
C ILE A 898 10.33 -2.00 6.29
N LEU A 899 11.05 -1.30 7.19
CA LEU A 899 10.72 0.03 7.73
C LEU A 899 11.42 1.17 7.00
#